data_AF-A0A9E3S951-F1
#
_entry.id   AF-A0A9E3S951-F1
#
_cell.length_a   1.000
_cell.length_b   1.000
_cell.length_c   1.000
_cell.angle_alpha   90.00
_cell.angle_beta   90.00
_cell.angle_gamma   90.00
#
_symmetry.space_group_name_H-M   'P 1'
#
loop_
_entity.id
_entity.type
_entity.pdbx_description
1 polymer ?
#
loop_
_entity_poly.entity_id
_entity_poly.type
_entity_poly.pdbx_seq_one_letter_code
_entity_poly.pdbx_strand_id
1 'polypeptide(L)'
;MHRFFASVLTALLLGAALLGVADAPTQAADTLKGDEAKDAKDRLKDVKREWKKAGKADKLVLLRELSRLPEKSVGNFLEDVVEDDEDDLVASRAAWALTRHGDPEDGEELVKLFKKAKTPPRRAACLRWLGAYGDVAPLKDLRKFASDKDDSAEAAVKAFADINNDAAWDDIDAVARSGENAGARRTGCALLLDRGDKRGVEALAKFSDLEDAAWAAHFAVGNDLETDALKLVIEIAKKPVRMAAGKRPHFFGSLLARVNATASHEAIAGTKLSNQLDAEIGWWLISRNKAGADYAVASRWLKDDDKDDQLNGLRYLQRVPEPLKGDDLKLANEAFKTLLESPDDDVVAHAMLTAIQAGVCKEEVRAKVGAWLKDDKPFRRAGALLAGGRAHIAEHANRAIELLGDSTWYVQSAALDCLLHLRPGFCAGEVLEFAKACGEGRLFSEALALLVDLTGQDHGDLLDKWEEWLKANEKFTVAARKLDSLRGVMHQRLKEKTAATFYGLEINSNNVQFAVDRSVSMVNPVTREPERRDFADRKSDILSRRPEVNRMVRDGFLPRFYVAAAEIGAALDGLSQGTTFGITLFNHEHIDHERVQNGIKQRRDAQNWMLSTDIQGGTDIKAALLSIIERGEADTILLLSDGEPMSLSILEMISRANVVKRVNINVVSIHKELYHRHYLDALATRDYGRIVDAEPSD
;
A
#
# COMPACT_ATOMS: atom_id res chain seq x y z
N MET A 1 -8.32 -25.18 1.53
CA MET A 1 -9.28 -24.39 0.73
C MET A 1 -10.54 -23.99 1.50
N HIS A 2 -11.32 -24.91 2.09
CA HIS A 2 -12.55 -24.54 2.81
C HIS A 2 -12.38 -23.58 4.01
N ARG A 3 -11.26 -23.66 4.75
CA ARG A 3 -10.98 -22.73 5.87
C ARG A 3 -10.54 -21.33 5.42
N PHE A 4 -9.95 -21.22 4.23
CA PHE A 4 -9.55 -19.93 3.66
C PHE A 4 -10.78 -19.17 3.12
N PHE A 5 -11.72 -19.89 2.50
CA PHE A 5 -13.01 -19.34 2.11
C PHE A 5 -13.86 -18.89 3.32
N ALA A 6 -13.82 -19.65 4.43
CA ALA A 6 -14.54 -19.27 5.65
C ALA A 6 -13.98 -17.96 6.26
N SER A 7 -12.66 -17.81 6.40
CA SER A 7 -12.06 -16.59 6.95
C SER A 7 -12.24 -15.35 6.06
N VAL A 8 -12.20 -15.50 4.72
CA VAL A 8 -12.47 -14.38 3.80
C VAL A 8 -13.94 -13.99 3.82
N LEU A 9 -14.87 -14.96 3.90
CA LEU A 9 -16.30 -14.69 4.02
C LEU A 9 -16.65 -14.04 5.38
N THR A 10 -15.99 -14.45 6.47
CA THR A 10 -16.15 -13.83 7.80
C THR A 10 -15.56 -12.42 7.86
N ALA A 11 -14.44 -12.15 7.18
CA ALA A 11 -13.87 -10.81 7.08
C ALA A 11 -14.73 -9.88 6.19
N LEU A 12 -15.32 -10.40 5.11
CA LEU A 12 -16.30 -9.67 4.29
C LEU A 12 -17.61 -9.40 5.05
N LEU A 13 -18.07 -10.35 5.87
CA LEU A 13 -19.25 -10.18 6.72
C LEU A 13 -19.00 -9.23 7.91
N LEU A 14 -17.77 -9.20 8.47
CA LEU A 14 -17.40 -8.20 9.49
C LEU A 14 -17.18 -6.80 8.89
N GLY A 15 -16.63 -6.71 7.67
CA GLY A 15 -16.54 -5.44 6.93
C GLY A 15 -17.91 -4.88 6.58
N ALA A 16 -18.86 -5.75 6.21
CA ALA A 16 -20.28 -5.39 6.02
C ALA A 16 -20.96 -4.94 7.32
N ALA A 17 -20.60 -5.50 8.48
CA ALA A 17 -21.14 -5.13 9.78
C ALA A 17 -20.58 -3.78 10.31
N LEU A 18 -19.36 -3.39 9.91
CA LEU A 18 -18.74 -2.10 10.28
C LEU A 18 -19.06 -0.97 9.29
N LEU A 19 -19.24 -1.27 8.00
CA LEU A 19 -19.71 -0.32 6.99
C LEU A 19 -21.23 -0.09 7.01
N GLY A 20 -21.96 -0.74 7.92
CA GLY A 20 -23.41 -0.61 8.00
C GLY A 20 -24.06 -0.96 6.67
N VAL A 21 -23.87 -2.19 6.20
CA VAL A 21 -24.81 -2.77 5.23
C VAL A 21 -26.21 -2.57 5.81
N ALA A 22 -27.05 -1.93 4.99
CA ALA A 22 -28.36 -1.45 5.36
C ALA A 22 -29.11 -2.44 6.26
N ASP A 23 -29.20 -2.13 7.55
CA ASP A 23 -30.35 -2.58 8.33
C ASP A 23 -31.58 -2.20 7.49
N ALA A 24 -32.49 -3.16 7.29
CA ALA A 24 -33.75 -2.88 6.60
C ALA A 24 -34.36 -1.60 7.21
N PRO A 25 -35.00 -0.74 6.38
CA PRO A 25 -35.61 0.48 6.86
C PRO A 25 -36.40 0.18 8.14
N THR A 26 -36.17 0.99 9.17
CA THR A 26 -36.84 0.88 10.47
C THR A 26 -38.31 0.59 10.22
N GLN A 27 -38.88 -0.44 10.87
CA GLN A 27 -40.30 -0.79 10.70
C GLN A 27 -41.12 0.50 10.69
N ALA A 28 -41.94 0.67 9.65
CA ALA A 28 -42.65 1.92 9.37
C ALA A 28 -43.15 2.55 10.67
N ALA A 29 -42.84 3.82 10.91
CA ALA A 29 -43.13 4.55 12.15
C ALA A 29 -44.61 4.44 12.60
N ASP A 30 -45.51 4.07 11.68
CA ASP A 30 -46.92 3.76 11.91
C ASP A 30 -47.17 2.45 12.71
N THR A 31 -46.14 1.67 13.03
CA THR A 31 -46.27 0.39 13.75
C THR A 31 -46.13 0.50 15.26
N LEU A 32 -45.50 1.56 15.80
CA LEU A 32 -45.40 1.77 17.24
C LEU A 32 -46.76 2.17 17.83
N LYS A 33 -47.22 1.42 18.84
CA LYS A 33 -48.48 1.70 19.55
C LYS A 33 -48.24 1.76 21.06
N GLY A 34 -49.03 2.60 21.74
CA GLY A 34 -49.00 2.68 23.20
C GLY A 34 -47.74 3.36 23.73
N ASP A 35 -47.09 2.74 24.71
CA ASP A 35 -46.02 3.34 25.49
C ASP A 35 -44.73 3.56 24.67
N GLU A 36 -44.42 2.69 23.70
CA GLU A 36 -43.21 2.82 22.86
C GLU A 36 -43.23 4.09 21.98
N ALA A 37 -44.39 4.42 21.39
CA ALA A 37 -44.55 5.65 20.61
C ALA A 37 -44.45 6.91 21.48
N LYS A 38 -44.88 6.80 22.75
CA LYS A 38 -44.77 7.89 23.71
C LYS A 38 -43.30 8.09 24.13
N ASP A 39 -42.59 7.00 24.42
CA ASP A 39 -41.18 7.03 24.79
C ASP A 39 -40.31 7.59 23.66
N ALA A 40 -40.58 7.23 22.40
CA ALA A 40 -39.87 7.77 21.25
C ALA A 40 -40.10 9.29 21.11
N LYS A 41 -41.33 9.77 21.29
CA LYS A 41 -41.65 11.21 21.29
C LYS A 41 -40.97 11.96 22.43
N ASP A 42 -40.97 11.38 23.62
CA ASP A 42 -40.34 12.01 24.78
C ASP A 42 -38.82 12.05 24.62
N ARG A 43 -38.20 11.01 24.06
CA ARG A 43 -36.78 11.04 23.72
C ARG A 43 -36.46 12.08 22.64
N LEU A 44 -37.29 12.22 21.60
CA LEU A 44 -37.10 13.28 20.60
C LEU A 44 -37.14 14.68 21.23
N LYS A 45 -38.04 14.93 22.19
CA LYS A 45 -38.06 16.21 22.93
C LYS A 45 -36.77 16.43 23.71
N ASP A 46 -36.23 15.38 24.33
CA ASP A 46 -34.96 15.44 25.06
C ASP A 46 -33.80 15.77 24.12
N VAL A 47 -33.71 15.08 22.98
CA VAL A 47 -32.70 15.36 21.96
C VAL A 47 -32.83 16.81 21.46
N LYS A 48 -34.03 17.32 21.18
CA LYS A 48 -34.22 18.73 20.78
C LYS A 48 -33.73 19.73 21.83
N ARG A 49 -33.84 19.40 23.11
CA ARG A 49 -33.36 20.21 24.23
C ARG A 49 -31.85 20.14 24.39
N GLU A 50 -31.26 18.95 24.24
CA GLU A 50 -29.81 18.70 24.23
C GLU A 50 -29.14 19.39 23.03
N TRP A 51 -29.77 19.34 21.85
CA TRP A 51 -29.26 19.85 20.59
C TRP A 51 -28.82 21.31 20.65
N LYS A 52 -29.60 22.16 21.32
CA LYS A 52 -29.33 23.60 21.45
C LYS A 52 -28.05 23.93 22.21
N LYS A 53 -27.54 22.98 23.00
CA LYS A 53 -26.33 23.12 23.83
C LYS A 53 -25.18 22.24 23.35
N ALA A 54 -25.46 21.29 22.46
CA ALA A 54 -24.52 20.29 21.99
C ALA A 54 -23.45 20.91 21.07
N GLY A 55 -22.19 20.54 21.31
CA GLY A 55 -21.11 20.81 20.36
C GLY A 55 -21.22 19.91 19.13
N LYS A 56 -20.37 20.15 18.11
CA LYS A 56 -20.36 19.36 16.87
C LYS A 56 -20.28 17.85 17.10
N ALA A 57 -19.37 17.39 17.94
CA ALA A 57 -19.19 15.96 18.22
C ALA A 57 -20.45 15.33 18.84
N ASP A 58 -21.05 16.00 19.82
CA ASP A 58 -22.27 15.53 20.49
C ASP A 58 -23.46 15.50 19.53
N LYS A 59 -23.61 16.53 18.68
CA LYS A 59 -24.65 16.55 17.63
C LYS A 59 -24.52 15.35 16.69
N LEU A 60 -23.31 14.95 16.29
CA LEU A 60 -23.11 13.78 15.44
C LEU A 60 -23.52 12.46 16.12
N VAL A 61 -23.31 12.36 17.44
CA VAL A 61 -23.79 11.21 18.24
C VAL A 61 -25.32 11.20 18.29
N LEU A 62 -25.94 12.35 18.56
CA LEU A 62 -27.39 12.50 18.60
C LEU A 62 -28.05 12.18 17.24
N LEU A 63 -27.43 12.55 16.11
CA LEU A 63 -27.94 12.19 14.78
C LEU A 63 -27.93 10.69 14.53
N ARG A 64 -26.91 9.97 15.02
CA ARG A 64 -26.87 8.51 14.93
C ARG A 64 -28.00 7.88 15.76
N GLU A 65 -28.30 8.45 16.92
CA GLU A 65 -29.44 8.02 17.74
C GLU A 65 -30.77 8.30 17.02
N LEU A 66 -31.00 9.53 16.57
CA LEU A 66 -32.22 9.93 15.87
C LEU A 66 -32.50 9.07 14.65
N SER A 67 -31.46 8.68 13.89
CA SER A 67 -31.62 7.80 12.72
C SER A 67 -32.21 6.41 13.01
N ARG A 68 -32.28 6.01 14.29
CA ARG A 68 -32.84 4.73 14.75
C ARG A 68 -34.17 4.88 15.48
N LEU A 69 -34.58 6.12 15.76
CA LEU A 69 -35.74 6.41 16.59
C LEU A 69 -37.01 6.33 15.73
N PRO A 70 -37.90 5.33 15.88
CA PRO A 70 -38.98 5.08 14.92
C PRO A 70 -40.17 6.05 15.14
N GLU A 71 -39.95 7.34 14.95
CA GLU A 71 -40.91 8.39 15.25
C GLU A 71 -41.03 9.37 14.09
N LYS A 72 -42.22 9.49 13.50
CA LYS A 72 -42.47 10.31 12.30
C LYS A 72 -42.05 11.76 12.45
N SER A 73 -42.19 12.33 13.65
CA SER A 73 -41.79 13.72 13.93
C SER A 73 -40.27 13.95 13.98
N VAL A 74 -39.47 12.88 13.93
CA VAL A 74 -38.01 12.96 13.74
C VAL A 74 -37.70 13.53 12.35
N GLY A 75 -38.47 13.17 11.32
CA GLY A 75 -38.32 13.67 9.96
C GLY A 75 -38.25 15.19 9.92
N ASN A 76 -39.34 15.86 10.31
CA ASN A 76 -39.42 17.33 10.35
C ASN A 76 -38.27 17.98 11.13
N PHE A 77 -37.83 17.37 12.24
CA PHE A 77 -36.70 17.91 12.98
C PHE A 77 -35.38 17.81 12.23
N LEU A 78 -35.14 16.68 11.57
CA LEU A 78 -33.94 16.51 10.75
C LEU A 78 -33.97 17.43 9.53
N GLU A 79 -35.14 17.71 8.95
CA GLU A 79 -35.29 18.73 7.89
C GLU A 79 -34.83 20.11 8.39
N ASP A 80 -35.31 20.53 9.56
CA ASP A 80 -34.89 21.78 10.20
C ASP A 80 -33.37 21.79 10.41
N VAL A 81 -32.77 20.67 10.84
CA VAL A 81 -31.31 20.57 11.04
C VAL A 81 -30.54 20.67 9.72
N VAL A 82 -31.04 20.07 8.63
CA VAL A 82 -30.43 20.18 7.30
C VAL A 82 -30.48 21.64 6.80
N GLU A 83 -31.60 22.32 7.02
CA GLU A 83 -31.82 23.70 6.57
C GLU A 83 -31.01 24.70 7.41
N ASP A 84 -31.07 24.59 8.74
CA ASP A 84 -30.70 25.67 9.67
C ASP A 84 -29.41 25.44 10.48
N ASP A 85 -28.86 24.23 10.58
CA ASP A 85 -27.64 24.03 11.39
C ASP A 85 -26.45 24.80 10.78
N GLU A 86 -25.53 25.30 11.60
CA GLU A 86 -24.39 26.11 11.14
C GLU A 86 -23.28 25.22 10.56
N ASP A 87 -23.17 23.96 10.99
CA ASP A 87 -22.10 23.05 10.56
C ASP A 87 -22.55 22.13 9.41
N ASP A 88 -21.85 22.20 8.28
CA ASP A 88 -22.19 21.44 7.08
C ASP A 88 -22.07 19.92 7.25
N LEU A 89 -21.22 19.43 8.15
CA LEU A 89 -21.09 17.99 8.42
C LEU A 89 -22.30 17.49 9.23
N VAL A 90 -22.74 18.29 10.21
CA VAL A 90 -23.97 18.02 10.98
C VAL A 90 -25.19 18.01 10.05
N ALA A 91 -25.35 19.03 9.21
CA ALA A 91 -26.43 19.07 8.21
C ALA A 91 -26.37 17.87 7.25
N SER A 92 -25.17 17.52 6.75
CA SER A 92 -25.00 16.35 5.87
C SER A 92 -25.38 15.04 6.55
N ARG A 93 -25.06 14.89 7.85
CA ARG A 93 -25.39 13.70 8.62
C ARG A 93 -26.87 13.66 9.01
N ALA A 94 -27.52 14.80 9.17
CA ALA A 94 -28.96 14.89 9.37
C ALA A 94 -29.72 14.46 8.11
N ALA A 95 -29.24 14.86 6.92
CA ALA A 95 -29.79 14.38 5.65
C ALA A 95 -29.65 12.85 5.51
N TRP A 96 -28.55 12.26 6.01
CA TRP A 96 -28.39 10.80 6.10
C TRP A 96 -29.40 10.15 7.05
N ALA A 97 -29.70 10.79 8.18
CA ALA A 97 -30.66 10.25 9.13
C ALA A 97 -32.10 10.30 8.57
N LEU A 98 -32.44 11.30 7.74
CA LEU A 98 -33.76 11.44 7.12
C LEU A 98 -34.15 10.21 6.30
N THR A 99 -33.22 9.60 5.57
CA THR A 99 -33.53 8.46 4.69
C THR A 99 -33.91 7.18 5.42
N ARG A 100 -33.67 7.10 6.74
CA ARG A 100 -34.16 6.01 7.58
C ARG A 100 -35.59 6.22 8.07
N HIS A 101 -36.11 7.43 7.91
CA HIS A 101 -37.43 7.84 8.39
C HIS A 101 -38.42 8.15 7.26
N GLY A 102 -37.93 8.38 6.04
CA GLY A 102 -38.76 8.80 4.91
C GLY A 102 -39.54 7.68 4.24
N ASP A 103 -40.78 7.97 3.86
CA ASP A 103 -41.57 7.21 2.89
C ASP A 103 -41.06 7.54 1.47
N PRO A 104 -41.05 6.60 0.50
CA PRO A 104 -40.88 6.86 -0.92
C PRO A 104 -41.48 8.17 -1.47
N GLU A 105 -42.62 8.63 -0.95
CA GLU A 105 -43.27 9.88 -1.34
C GLU A 105 -42.50 11.16 -0.93
N ASP A 106 -41.54 11.07 -0.01
CA ASP A 106 -40.75 12.19 0.52
C ASP A 106 -39.61 12.65 -0.42
N GLY A 107 -39.44 11.97 -1.56
CA GLY A 107 -38.47 12.39 -2.59
C GLY A 107 -38.68 13.82 -3.09
N GLU A 108 -39.94 14.29 -3.14
CA GLU A 108 -40.24 15.69 -3.48
C GLU A 108 -39.80 16.68 -2.39
N GLU A 109 -39.82 16.27 -1.13
CA GLU A 109 -39.41 17.11 0.00
C GLU A 109 -37.90 17.27 0.05
N LEU A 110 -37.14 16.20 -0.24
CA LEU A 110 -35.69 16.29 -0.42
C LEU A 110 -35.30 17.19 -1.59
N VAL A 111 -36.08 17.21 -2.68
CA VAL A 111 -35.87 18.18 -3.78
C VAL A 111 -36.13 19.61 -3.32
N LYS A 112 -37.14 19.85 -2.47
CA LYS A 112 -37.39 21.17 -1.87
C LYS A 112 -36.24 21.57 -0.94
N LEU A 113 -35.75 20.66 -0.10
CA LEU A 113 -34.61 20.88 0.79
C LEU A 113 -33.33 21.18 0.02
N PHE A 114 -33.07 20.44 -1.06
CA PHE A 114 -31.97 20.73 -1.97
C PHE A 114 -32.04 22.17 -2.51
N LYS A 115 -33.23 22.59 -2.97
CA LYS A 115 -33.44 23.95 -3.52
C LYS A 115 -33.27 25.04 -2.46
N LYS A 116 -33.52 24.74 -1.19
CA LYS A 116 -33.33 25.65 -0.05
C LYS A 116 -31.89 25.67 0.48
N ALA A 117 -31.14 24.59 0.30
CA ALA A 117 -29.79 24.44 0.82
C ALA A 117 -28.82 25.46 0.21
N LYS A 118 -28.25 26.32 1.07
CA LYS A 118 -27.41 27.46 0.66
C LYS A 118 -26.02 27.05 0.21
N THR A 119 -25.45 26.01 0.80
CA THR A 119 -24.06 25.57 0.60
C THR A 119 -23.97 24.33 -0.30
N PRO A 120 -22.95 24.21 -1.17
CA PRO A 120 -22.74 23.02 -1.99
C PRO A 120 -22.68 21.69 -1.21
N PRO A 121 -22.02 21.57 -0.04
CA PRO A 121 -21.98 20.32 0.73
C PRO A 121 -23.35 19.83 1.17
N ARG A 122 -24.23 20.73 1.63
CA ARG A 122 -25.62 20.40 2.00
C ARG A 122 -26.43 19.94 0.78
N ARG A 123 -26.29 20.65 -0.34
CA ARG A 123 -26.88 20.25 -1.62
C ARG A 123 -26.42 18.85 -2.02
N ALA A 124 -25.11 18.58 -1.97
CA ALA A 124 -24.54 17.28 -2.26
C ALA A 124 -25.06 16.18 -1.31
N ALA A 125 -25.23 16.48 -0.03
CA ALA A 125 -25.84 15.55 0.92
C ALA A 125 -27.27 15.19 0.50
N CYS A 126 -28.14 16.17 0.26
CA CYS A 126 -29.52 15.93 -0.20
C CYS A 126 -29.57 15.05 -1.47
N LEU A 127 -28.66 15.28 -2.43
CA LEU A 127 -28.63 14.51 -3.68
C LEU A 127 -28.22 13.05 -3.49
N ARG A 128 -27.19 12.77 -2.68
CA ARG A 128 -26.79 11.38 -2.38
C ARG A 128 -27.96 10.57 -1.81
N TRP A 129 -28.86 11.24 -1.10
CA TRP A 129 -30.04 10.61 -0.52
C TRP A 129 -31.17 10.37 -1.50
N LEU A 130 -31.35 11.22 -2.52
CA LEU A 130 -32.29 10.94 -3.60
C LEU A 130 -31.97 9.62 -4.33
N GLY A 131 -30.69 9.22 -4.37
CA GLY A 131 -30.28 7.94 -4.95
C GLY A 131 -30.84 6.71 -4.20
N ALA A 132 -30.96 6.79 -2.88
CA ALA A 132 -31.44 5.70 -2.03
C ALA A 132 -32.92 5.35 -2.24
N TYR A 133 -33.68 6.22 -2.91
CA TYR A 133 -35.08 6.00 -3.27
C TYR A 133 -35.26 5.06 -4.47
N GLY A 134 -34.18 4.69 -5.17
CA GLY A 134 -34.28 3.76 -6.30
C GLY A 134 -35.18 4.30 -7.42
N ASP A 135 -36.06 3.44 -7.95
CA ASP A 135 -36.91 3.75 -9.12
C ASP A 135 -37.93 4.88 -8.91
N VAL A 136 -38.26 5.23 -7.66
CA VAL A 136 -39.18 6.34 -7.37
C VAL A 136 -38.47 7.70 -7.29
N ALA A 137 -37.14 7.73 -7.45
CA ALA A 137 -36.37 8.96 -7.39
C ALA A 137 -36.74 9.96 -8.52
N PRO A 138 -36.69 11.28 -8.25
CA PRO A 138 -37.04 12.31 -9.23
C PRO A 138 -35.91 12.52 -10.26
N LEU A 139 -35.73 11.58 -11.19
CA LEU A 139 -34.67 11.58 -12.21
C LEU A 139 -34.59 12.90 -13.00
N LYS A 140 -35.74 13.54 -13.27
CA LYS A 140 -35.80 14.82 -13.97
C LYS A 140 -35.09 15.94 -13.21
N ASP A 141 -35.26 16.02 -11.89
CA ASP A 141 -34.58 17.01 -11.06
C ASP A 141 -33.09 16.64 -10.90
N LEU A 142 -32.76 15.36 -10.70
CA LEU A 142 -31.36 14.89 -10.66
C LEU A 142 -30.58 15.25 -11.93
N ARG A 143 -31.19 15.10 -13.12
CA ARG A 143 -30.57 15.49 -14.40
C ARG A 143 -30.25 16.97 -14.47
N LYS A 144 -31.15 17.80 -13.94
CA LYS A 144 -30.92 19.24 -13.83
C LYS A 144 -29.72 19.52 -12.91
N PHE A 145 -29.66 18.88 -11.76
CA PHE A 145 -28.60 19.10 -10.76
C PHE A 145 -27.25 18.54 -11.21
N ALA A 146 -27.22 17.43 -11.95
CA ALA A 146 -25.98 16.90 -12.55
C ALA A 146 -25.36 17.83 -13.61
N SER A 147 -26.12 18.84 -14.06
CA SER A 147 -25.65 19.89 -14.96
C SER A 147 -25.20 21.17 -14.23
N ASP A 148 -25.32 21.22 -12.90
CA ASP A 148 -24.86 22.37 -12.11
C ASP A 148 -23.33 22.48 -12.15
N LYS A 149 -22.81 23.69 -11.89
CA LYS A 149 -21.37 23.98 -11.97
C LYS A 149 -20.61 23.65 -10.67
N ASP A 150 -21.31 23.40 -9.57
CA ASP A 150 -20.71 23.15 -8.26
C ASP A 150 -20.59 21.64 -7.94
N ASP A 151 -20.07 21.32 -6.76
CA ASP A 151 -19.83 19.94 -6.32
C ASP A 151 -21.11 19.12 -6.11
N SER A 152 -22.30 19.75 -6.17
CA SER A 152 -23.56 19.02 -6.11
C SER A 152 -23.80 18.19 -7.38
N ALA A 153 -23.26 18.62 -8.52
CA ALA A 153 -23.35 17.84 -9.77
C ALA A 153 -22.70 16.46 -9.62
N GLU A 154 -21.57 16.35 -8.92
CA GLU A 154 -20.92 15.06 -8.65
C GLU A 154 -21.81 14.14 -7.80
N ALA A 155 -22.45 14.70 -6.78
CA ALA A 155 -23.35 13.94 -5.92
C ALA A 155 -24.60 13.46 -6.67
N ALA A 156 -25.14 14.26 -7.61
CA ALA A 156 -26.24 13.83 -8.46
C ALA A 156 -25.85 12.62 -9.34
N VAL A 157 -24.62 12.60 -9.86
CA VAL A 157 -24.12 11.47 -10.65
C VAL A 157 -23.99 10.20 -9.81
N LYS A 158 -23.50 10.31 -8.56
CA LYS A 158 -23.49 9.17 -7.61
C LYS A 158 -24.90 8.67 -7.32
N ALA A 159 -25.86 9.59 -7.14
CA ALA A 159 -27.26 9.25 -6.92
C ALA A 159 -27.86 8.47 -8.10
N PHE A 160 -27.51 8.78 -9.35
CA PHE A 160 -27.93 7.98 -10.51
C PHE A 160 -27.42 6.52 -10.41
N ALA A 161 -26.18 6.32 -9.95
CA ALA A 161 -25.64 4.98 -9.82
C ALA A 161 -26.34 4.18 -8.70
N ASP A 162 -26.72 4.85 -7.61
CA ASP A 162 -27.49 4.24 -6.53
C ASP A 162 -28.91 3.84 -6.98
N ILE A 163 -29.53 4.60 -7.88
CA ILE A 163 -30.84 4.26 -8.50
C ILE A 163 -30.75 2.98 -9.34
N ASN A 164 -29.64 2.82 -10.07
CA ASN A 164 -29.26 1.59 -10.78
C ASN A 164 -30.28 1.06 -11.81
N ASN A 165 -30.96 1.95 -12.56
CA ASN A 165 -31.80 1.57 -13.71
C ASN A 165 -31.26 2.14 -15.03
N ASP A 166 -31.75 1.64 -16.16
CA ASP A 166 -31.22 1.98 -17.50
C ASP A 166 -31.27 3.49 -17.79
N ALA A 167 -32.35 4.16 -17.39
CA ALA A 167 -32.50 5.60 -17.58
C ALA A 167 -31.47 6.41 -16.77
N ALA A 168 -31.17 6.00 -15.54
CA ALA A 168 -30.13 6.62 -14.73
C ALA A 168 -28.73 6.41 -15.35
N TRP A 169 -28.46 5.24 -15.94
CA TRP A 169 -27.20 4.98 -16.64
C TRP A 169 -27.05 5.78 -17.94
N ASP A 170 -28.15 6.00 -18.67
CA ASP A 170 -28.16 6.92 -19.83
C ASP A 170 -27.84 8.36 -19.40
N ASP A 171 -28.34 8.79 -18.24
CA ASP A 171 -28.03 10.09 -17.67
C ASP A 171 -26.58 10.19 -17.19
N ILE A 172 -26.02 9.13 -16.61
CA ILE A 172 -24.59 9.05 -16.29
C ILE A 172 -23.74 9.18 -17.56
N ASP A 173 -24.10 8.51 -18.68
CA ASP A 173 -23.40 8.65 -19.97
C ASP A 173 -23.49 10.07 -20.53
N ALA A 174 -24.65 10.71 -20.45
CA ALA A 174 -24.82 12.09 -20.89
C ALA A 174 -23.94 13.05 -20.07
N VAL A 175 -23.91 12.90 -18.74
CA VAL A 175 -23.06 13.73 -17.87
C VAL A 175 -21.59 13.42 -18.12
N ALA A 176 -21.22 12.14 -18.25
CA ALA A 176 -19.86 11.74 -18.57
C ALA A 176 -19.38 12.43 -19.84
N ARG A 177 -20.18 12.42 -20.93
CA ARG A 177 -19.82 12.96 -22.26
C ARG A 177 -19.88 14.47 -22.41
N SER A 178 -20.67 15.19 -21.62
CA SER A 178 -20.89 16.61 -21.87
C SER A 178 -21.17 17.47 -20.63
N GLY A 179 -21.05 16.92 -19.42
CA GLY A 179 -21.28 17.66 -18.18
C GLY A 179 -20.36 18.87 -18.05
N GLU A 180 -20.84 20.01 -17.54
CA GLU A 180 -20.01 21.21 -17.40
C GLU A 180 -19.01 21.08 -16.23
N ASN A 181 -19.42 20.44 -15.13
CA ASN A 181 -18.59 20.21 -13.95
C ASN A 181 -17.62 19.03 -14.14
N ALA A 182 -16.33 19.26 -13.88
CA ALA A 182 -15.28 18.25 -14.08
C ALA A 182 -15.39 17.05 -13.11
N GLY A 183 -15.73 17.28 -11.84
CA GLY A 183 -15.93 16.22 -10.84
C GLY A 183 -17.08 15.28 -11.21
N ALA A 184 -18.20 15.85 -11.69
CA ALA A 184 -19.34 15.11 -12.20
C ALA A 184 -19.00 14.26 -13.43
N ARG A 185 -18.29 14.84 -14.41
CA ARG A 185 -17.81 14.08 -15.58
C ARG A 185 -16.90 12.92 -15.18
N ARG A 186 -15.90 13.19 -14.33
CA ARG A 186 -14.95 12.18 -13.82
C ARG A 186 -15.67 11.04 -13.14
N THR A 187 -16.61 11.38 -12.26
CA THR A 187 -17.41 10.41 -11.49
C THR A 187 -18.31 9.59 -12.41
N GLY A 188 -19.00 10.21 -13.37
CA GLY A 188 -19.87 9.48 -14.29
C GLY A 188 -19.10 8.54 -15.19
N CYS A 189 -17.95 8.99 -15.69
CA CYS A 189 -17.04 8.16 -16.46
C CYS A 189 -16.51 6.98 -15.62
N ALA A 190 -16.05 7.23 -14.39
CA ALA A 190 -15.59 6.18 -13.47
C ALA A 190 -16.68 5.14 -13.17
N LEU A 191 -17.93 5.57 -12.94
CA LEU A 191 -19.05 4.66 -12.66
C LEU A 191 -19.43 3.79 -13.86
N LEU A 192 -19.45 4.36 -15.08
CA LEU A 192 -19.68 3.57 -16.31
C LEU A 192 -18.59 2.53 -16.49
N LEU A 193 -17.34 2.92 -16.25
CA LEU A 193 -16.22 2.02 -16.41
C LEU A 193 -16.18 0.94 -15.32
N ASP A 194 -16.55 1.27 -14.07
CA ASP A 194 -16.70 0.31 -12.97
C ASP A 194 -17.77 -0.75 -13.32
N ARG A 195 -18.86 -0.36 -13.98
CA ARG A 195 -19.87 -1.32 -14.48
C ARG A 195 -19.35 -2.18 -15.65
N GLY A 196 -18.19 -1.88 -16.23
CA GLY A 196 -17.69 -2.51 -17.45
C GLY A 196 -18.39 -2.03 -18.73
N ASP A 197 -19.08 -0.88 -18.68
CA ASP A 197 -19.85 -0.35 -19.80
C ASP A 197 -18.97 0.35 -20.84
N LYS A 198 -19.07 -0.06 -22.10
CA LYS A 198 -18.34 0.53 -23.23
C LYS A 198 -18.56 2.04 -23.37
N ARG A 199 -19.73 2.55 -22.93
CA ARG A 199 -20.05 3.99 -22.91
C ARG A 199 -19.03 4.80 -22.11
N GLY A 200 -18.50 4.24 -21.02
CA GLY A 200 -17.45 4.88 -20.23
C GLY A 200 -16.17 5.09 -21.03
N VAL A 201 -15.78 4.12 -21.84
CA VAL A 201 -14.58 4.18 -22.69
C VAL A 201 -14.76 5.14 -23.86
N GLU A 202 -15.95 5.18 -24.46
CA GLU A 202 -16.29 6.17 -25.48
C GLU A 202 -16.34 7.60 -24.92
N ALA A 203 -16.84 7.77 -23.69
CA ALA A 203 -16.78 9.05 -22.98
C ALA A 203 -15.33 9.48 -22.78
N LEU A 204 -14.46 8.60 -22.24
CA LEU A 204 -13.01 8.85 -22.10
C LEU A 204 -12.37 9.36 -23.40
N ALA A 205 -12.69 8.71 -24.53
CA ALA A 205 -12.11 9.04 -25.84
C ALA A 205 -12.40 10.49 -26.28
N LYS A 206 -13.53 11.05 -25.84
CA LYS A 206 -13.91 12.45 -26.14
C LYS A 206 -13.18 13.47 -25.26
N PHE A 207 -12.65 13.06 -24.10
CA PHE A 207 -11.91 13.93 -23.17
C PHE A 207 -10.40 13.75 -23.22
N SER A 208 -9.84 13.32 -24.35
CA SER A 208 -8.40 12.99 -24.48
C SER A 208 -7.44 14.13 -24.16
N ASP A 209 -7.95 15.33 -23.90
CA ASP A 209 -7.18 16.53 -23.61
C ASP A 209 -7.16 16.88 -22.09
N LEU A 210 -7.80 16.08 -21.22
CA LEU A 210 -8.01 16.41 -19.80
C LEU A 210 -7.43 15.35 -18.85
N GLU A 211 -6.92 15.85 -17.72
CA GLU A 211 -6.62 15.14 -16.46
C GLU A 211 -7.77 14.19 -16.03
N ASP A 212 -9.00 14.53 -16.42
CA ASP A 212 -10.23 13.76 -16.19
C ASP A 212 -10.18 12.36 -16.82
N ALA A 213 -9.62 12.22 -18.03
CA ALA A 213 -9.55 10.94 -18.73
C ALA A 213 -8.54 9.99 -18.06
N ALA A 214 -7.44 10.54 -17.59
CA ALA A 214 -6.44 9.84 -16.79
C ALA A 214 -7.04 9.32 -15.46
N TRP A 215 -7.78 10.18 -14.77
CA TRP A 215 -8.45 9.84 -13.51
C TRP A 215 -9.54 8.77 -13.70
N ALA A 216 -10.43 8.92 -14.69
CA ALA A 216 -11.51 7.97 -14.92
C ALA A 216 -11.00 6.62 -15.47
N ALA A 217 -9.98 6.63 -16.32
CA ALA A 217 -9.36 5.39 -16.79
C ALA A 217 -8.70 4.61 -15.64
N HIS A 218 -8.27 5.25 -14.55
CA HIS A 218 -7.77 4.56 -13.36
C HIS A 218 -8.85 3.72 -12.65
N PHE A 219 -10.10 4.19 -12.61
CA PHE A 219 -11.21 3.48 -11.97
C PHE A 219 -11.74 2.31 -12.81
N ALA A 220 -11.63 2.40 -14.14
CA ALA A 220 -12.19 1.44 -15.09
C ALA A 220 -11.77 -0.01 -14.94
N VAL A 221 -10.57 -0.21 -14.42
CA VAL A 221 -9.84 -1.42 -14.73
C VAL A 221 -9.97 -2.46 -13.59
N GLY A 222 -10.81 -2.18 -12.58
CA GLY A 222 -11.13 -3.15 -11.55
C GLY A 222 -11.94 -4.36 -12.04
N ASN A 223 -12.61 -4.26 -13.19
CA ASN A 223 -13.56 -5.25 -13.71
C ASN A 223 -13.20 -5.69 -15.14
N ASP A 224 -13.72 -6.85 -15.57
CA ASP A 224 -13.47 -7.46 -16.89
C ASP A 224 -13.97 -6.55 -18.04
N LEU A 225 -13.14 -5.57 -18.44
CA LEU A 225 -13.38 -4.75 -19.62
C LEU A 225 -13.35 -5.64 -20.88
N GLU A 226 -14.29 -5.41 -21.80
CA GLU A 226 -14.25 -6.02 -23.12
C GLU A 226 -12.93 -5.69 -23.84
N THR A 227 -12.38 -6.65 -24.60
CA THR A 227 -11.07 -6.52 -25.29
C THR A 227 -10.95 -5.26 -26.16
N ASP A 228 -12.05 -4.83 -26.78
CA ASP A 228 -12.06 -3.63 -27.63
C ASP A 228 -12.10 -2.33 -26.82
N ALA A 229 -12.73 -2.34 -25.65
CA ALA A 229 -12.66 -1.24 -24.68
C ALA A 229 -11.21 -1.07 -24.18
N LEU A 230 -10.53 -2.16 -23.84
CA LEU A 230 -9.12 -2.14 -23.43
C LEU A 230 -8.20 -1.54 -24.49
N LYS A 231 -8.37 -1.92 -25.77
CA LYS A 231 -7.58 -1.36 -26.89
C LYS A 231 -7.76 0.15 -26.99
N LEU A 232 -9.00 0.67 -26.87
CA LEU A 232 -9.23 2.11 -26.96
C LEU A 232 -8.62 2.85 -25.78
N VAL A 233 -8.72 2.31 -24.56
CA VAL A 233 -8.09 2.89 -23.37
C VAL A 233 -6.56 2.91 -23.51
N ILE A 234 -5.95 1.86 -24.07
CA ILE A 234 -4.52 1.82 -24.43
C ILE A 234 -4.17 2.92 -25.44
N GLU A 235 -4.97 3.11 -26.50
CA GLU A 235 -4.76 4.17 -27.49
C GLU A 235 -4.89 5.58 -26.89
N ILE A 236 -5.81 5.78 -25.94
CA ILE A 236 -5.94 7.05 -25.21
C ILE A 236 -4.71 7.28 -24.33
N ALA A 237 -4.28 6.26 -23.59
CA ALA A 237 -3.17 6.38 -22.65
C ALA A 237 -1.81 6.60 -23.38
N LYS A 238 -1.68 6.22 -24.66
CA LYS A 238 -0.55 6.57 -25.53
C LYS A 238 -0.44 8.07 -25.84
N LYS A 239 -1.52 8.86 -25.69
CA LYS A 239 -1.48 10.30 -25.95
C LYS A 239 -0.82 11.03 -24.77
N PRO A 240 0.12 11.96 -25.02
CA PRO A 240 0.71 12.76 -23.95
C PRO A 240 -0.33 13.72 -23.37
N VAL A 241 -0.57 13.64 -22.05
CA VAL A 241 -1.53 14.50 -21.36
C VAL A 241 -0.88 15.85 -21.05
N ARG A 242 -1.55 16.95 -21.41
CA ARG A 242 -1.16 18.30 -21.00
C ARG A 242 -1.76 18.58 -19.63
N MET A 243 -0.94 18.55 -18.58
CA MET A 243 -1.36 19.01 -17.25
C MET A 243 -0.96 20.47 -17.06
N ALA A 244 -1.62 21.17 -16.12
CA ALA A 244 -1.30 22.55 -15.75
C ALA A 244 0.17 22.71 -15.28
N ALA A 245 0.78 21.63 -14.75
CA ALA A 245 2.17 21.57 -14.30
C ALA A 245 3.18 21.15 -15.39
N GLY A 246 2.78 21.13 -16.67
CA GLY A 246 3.62 20.69 -17.80
C GLY A 246 3.18 19.34 -18.39
N LYS A 247 3.92 18.84 -19.39
CA LYS A 247 3.72 17.48 -19.94
C LYS A 247 4.28 16.47 -18.93
N ARG A 248 3.42 15.65 -18.32
CA ARG A 248 3.87 14.49 -17.51
C ARG A 248 3.89 13.21 -18.37
N PRO A 249 4.67 12.19 -17.97
CA PRO A 249 4.61 10.86 -18.57
C PRO A 249 3.20 10.27 -18.45
N HIS A 250 2.91 9.32 -19.35
CA HIS A 250 1.63 8.69 -19.56
C HIS A 250 1.01 8.11 -18.27
N PHE A 251 -0.32 8.17 -18.12
CA PHE A 251 -1.07 7.53 -17.03
C PHE A 251 -1.12 5.98 -17.12
N PHE A 252 -0.18 5.41 -17.88
CA PHE A 252 -0.22 4.07 -18.43
C PHE A 252 0.03 3.01 -17.34
N GLY A 253 0.97 3.26 -16.42
CA GLY A 253 1.32 2.30 -15.36
C GLY A 253 0.17 1.98 -14.40
N SER A 254 -0.62 2.98 -13.99
CA SER A 254 -1.76 2.78 -13.09
C SER A 254 -2.94 2.11 -13.79
N LEU A 255 -3.12 2.40 -15.09
CA LEU A 255 -4.12 1.78 -15.94
C LEU A 255 -3.83 0.30 -16.11
N LEU A 256 -2.62 -0.02 -16.57
CA LEU A 256 -2.24 -1.39 -16.83
C LEU A 256 -2.32 -2.23 -15.57
N ALA A 257 -1.93 -1.70 -14.39
CA ALA A 257 -1.87 -2.43 -13.11
C ALA A 257 -3.12 -3.28 -12.83
N ARG A 258 -4.26 -2.86 -13.35
CA ARG A 258 -5.56 -3.44 -13.05
C ARG A 258 -6.10 -4.33 -14.18
N VAL A 259 -5.57 -4.27 -15.41
CA VAL A 259 -6.08 -5.07 -16.54
C VAL A 259 -5.70 -6.54 -16.34
N ASN A 260 -6.57 -7.47 -16.75
CA ASN A 260 -6.20 -8.88 -16.77
C ASN A 260 -4.92 -9.12 -17.61
N ALA A 261 -4.06 -9.99 -17.10
CA ALA A 261 -2.69 -10.14 -17.58
C ALA A 261 -2.61 -10.66 -19.03
N THR A 262 -3.55 -11.52 -19.42
CA THR A 262 -3.48 -12.27 -20.69
C THR A 262 -3.85 -11.40 -21.90
N ALA A 263 -4.98 -10.69 -21.87
CA ALA A 263 -5.43 -9.88 -23.01
C ALA A 263 -4.51 -8.67 -23.28
N SER A 264 -3.90 -8.13 -22.22
CA SER A 264 -2.95 -7.03 -22.30
C SER A 264 -1.62 -7.45 -22.93
N HIS A 265 -1.13 -8.66 -22.62
CA HIS A 265 0.13 -9.17 -23.17
C HIS A 265 0.07 -9.30 -24.69
N GLU A 266 -1.04 -9.83 -25.21
CA GLU A 266 -1.29 -9.94 -26.65
C GLU A 266 -1.40 -8.57 -27.33
N ALA A 267 -2.06 -7.60 -26.69
CA ALA A 267 -2.18 -6.23 -27.21
C ALA A 267 -0.82 -5.50 -27.29
N ILE A 268 0.06 -5.71 -26.31
CA ILE A 268 1.38 -5.06 -26.21
C ILE A 268 2.40 -5.72 -27.15
N ALA A 269 2.43 -7.05 -27.22
CA ALA A 269 3.42 -7.79 -28.03
C ALA A 269 3.39 -7.40 -29.53
N GLY A 270 2.24 -6.92 -30.03
CA GLY A 270 2.06 -6.48 -31.41
C GLY A 270 2.31 -4.98 -31.68
N THR A 271 2.55 -4.14 -30.67
CA THR A 271 2.61 -2.67 -30.87
C THR A 271 4.03 -2.10 -30.79
N LYS A 272 4.33 -1.15 -31.69
CA LYS A 272 5.52 -0.29 -31.59
C LYS A 272 5.22 0.82 -30.59
N LEU A 273 5.95 0.85 -29.49
CA LEU A 273 5.82 1.85 -28.43
C LEU A 273 7.03 2.81 -28.50
N SER A 274 6.95 3.94 -27.81
CA SER A 274 8.09 4.85 -27.66
C SER A 274 8.94 4.40 -26.47
N ASN A 275 10.26 4.67 -26.47
CA ASN A 275 11.18 4.19 -25.43
C ASN A 275 10.74 4.52 -23.98
N GLN A 276 10.12 5.68 -23.75
CA GLN A 276 9.63 6.07 -22.42
C GLN A 276 8.37 5.29 -22.01
N LEU A 277 7.50 4.99 -22.98
CA LEU A 277 6.31 4.17 -22.78
C LEU A 277 6.67 2.69 -22.65
N ASP A 278 7.69 2.22 -23.38
CA ASP A 278 8.30 0.89 -23.25
C ASP A 278 8.84 0.62 -21.85
N ALA A 279 9.41 1.62 -21.19
CA ALA A 279 9.87 1.48 -19.81
C ALA A 279 8.67 1.22 -18.86
N GLU A 280 7.65 2.08 -18.85
CA GLU A 280 6.48 1.90 -17.97
C GLU A 280 5.67 0.64 -18.28
N ILE A 281 5.54 0.28 -19.55
CA ILE A 281 4.90 -0.96 -19.98
C ILE A 281 5.76 -2.16 -19.59
N GLY A 282 7.07 -2.10 -19.76
CA GLY A 282 8.01 -3.11 -19.28
C GLY A 282 7.90 -3.30 -17.77
N TRP A 283 7.87 -2.21 -17.00
CA TRP A 283 7.66 -2.25 -15.56
C TRP A 283 6.30 -2.83 -15.18
N TRP A 284 5.25 -2.47 -15.92
CA TRP A 284 3.95 -3.09 -15.71
C TRP A 284 3.99 -4.59 -15.99
N LEU A 285 4.53 -4.99 -17.14
CA LEU A 285 4.69 -6.37 -17.53
C LEU A 285 5.45 -7.14 -16.44
N ILE A 286 6.58 -6.62 -15.96
CA ILE A 286 7.38 -7.16 -14.84
C ILE A 286 6.57 -7.20 -13.54
N SER A 287 5.69 -6.24 -13.29
CA SER A 287 5.01 -6.10 -11.99
C SER A 287 3.73 -6.92 -11.81
N ARG A 288 2.97 -7.13 -12.89
CA ARG A 288 1.56 -7.59 -12.83
C ARG A 288 1.22 -8.67 -13.86
N ASN A 289 2.03 -8.85 -14.90
CA ASN A 289 1.74 -9.87 -15.92
C ASN A 289 1.90 -11.28 -15.35
N LYS A 290 0.81 -12.06 -15.29
CA LYS A 290 0.84 -13.49 -14.96
C LYS A 290 1.19 -14.37 -16.16
N ALA A 291 1.07 -13.86 -17.40
CA ALA A 291 1.59 -14.54 -18.56
C ALA A 291 3.12 -14.61 -18.41
N GLY A 292 3.66 -15.80 -18.61
CA GLY A 292 5.10 -16.04 -18.48
C GLY A 292 5.92 -15.08 -19.33
N ALA A 293 7.12 -14.75 -18.86
CA ALA A 293 8.02 -13.89 -19.62
C ALA A 293 8.49 -14.55 -20.93
N ASP A 294 8.65 -13.74 -21.97
CA ASP A 294 9.11 -14.15 -23.31
C ASP A 294 10.55 -13.66 -23.58
N TYR A 295 11.42 -14.57 -24.03
CA TYR A 295 12.79 -14.22 -24.37
C TYR A 295 12.88 -13.23 -25.54
N ALA A 296 12.01 -13.31 -26.55
CA ALA A 296 12.03 -12.40 -27.68
C ALA A 296 11.88 -10.93 -27.24
N VAL A 297 11.02 -10.68 -26.24
CA VAL A 297 10.81 -9.36 -25.65
C VAL A 297 12.05 -8.92 -24.85
N ALA A 298 12.53 -9.76 -23.93
CA ALA A 298 13.70 -9.45 -23.12
C ALA A 298 14.98 -9.25 -23.94
N SER A 299 15.14 -9.98 -25.04
CA SER A 299 16.37 -9.97 -25.84
C SER A 299 16.73 -8.59 -26.38
N ARG A 300 15.76 -7.67 -26.50
CA ARG A 300 16.01 -6.27 -26.88
C ARG A 300 16.75 -5.53 -25.76
N TRP A 301 16.25 -5.64 -24.54
CA TRP A 301 16.84 -5.03 -23.35
C TRP A 301 18.19 -5.65 -22.98
N LEU A 302 18.33 -6.98 -23.09
CA LEU A 302 19.58 -7.68 -22.76
C LEU A 302 20.75 -7.35 -23.69
N LYS A 303 20.46 -6.84 -24.89
CA LYS A 303 21.47 -6.46 -25.90
C LYS A 303 21.81 -4.97 -25.87
N ASP A 304 21.11 -4.19 -25.04
CA ASP A 304 21.43 -2.77 -24.87
C ASP A 304 22.73 -2.63 -24.07
N ASP A 305 23.45 -1.55 -24.31
CA ASP A 305 24.65 -1.19 -23.54
C ASP A 305 24.28 -0.48 -22.22
N ASP A 306 23.03 0.02 -22.10
CA ASP A 306 22.52 0.62 -20.89
C ASP A 306 22.26 -0.41 -19.78
N LYS A 307 22.87 -0.18 -18.62
CA LYS A 307 22.74 -1.05 -17.44
C LYS A 307 21.30 -1.21 -16.99
N ASP A 308 20.52 -0.12 -16.97
CA ASP A 308 19.15 -0.17 -16.47
C ASP A 308 18.28 -1.04 -17.38
N ASP A 309 18.46 -0.93 -18.70
CA ASP A 309 17.77 -1.80 -19.66
C ASP A 309 18.18 -3.26 -19.50
N GLN A 310 19.47 -3.57 -19.39
CA GLN A 310 19.94 -4.94 -19.12
C GLN A 310 19.29 -5.52 -17.86
N LEU A 311 19.27 -4.75 -16.75
CA LEU A 311 18.64 -5.17 -15.50
C LEU A 311 17.13 -5.38 -15.67
N ASN A 312 16.44 -4.59 -16.50
CA ASN A 312 15.02 -4.75 -16.80
C ASN A 312 14.76 -6.05 -17.55
N GLY A 313 15.57 -6.34 -18.57
CA GLY A 313 15.52 -7.62 -19.30
C GLY A 313 15.75 -8.82 -18.41
N LEU A 314 16.75 -8.73 -17.53
CA LEU A 314 17.06 -9.79 -16.58
C LEU A 314 15.91 -10.03 -15.59
N ARG A 315 15.32 -8.97 -15.03
CA ARG A 315 14.19 -9.06 -14.09
C ARG A 315 12.93 -9.60 -14.75
N TYR A 316 12.65 -9.19 -15.98
CA TYR A 316 11.53 -9.74 -16.74
C TYR A 316 11.69 -11.26 -16.90
N LEU A 317 12.88 -11.74 -17.28
CA LEU A 317 13.14 -13.17 -17.43
C LEU A 317 13.21 -13.97 -16.11
N GLN A 318 13.33 -13.34 -14.94
CA GLN A 318 13.18 -14.06 -13.66
C GLN A 318 11.76 -14.57 -13.42
N ARG A 319 10.82 -14.24 -14.32
CA ARG A 319 9.41 -14.60 -14.22
C ARG A 319 8.99 -15.61 -15.27
N VAL A 320 9.94 -16.18 -16.02
CA VAL A 320 9.60 -17.27 -16.94
C VAL A 320 9.13 -18.47 -16.09
N PRO A 321 7.94 -19.04 -16.37
CA PRO A 321 7.34 -20.08 -15.54
C PRO A 321 8.05 -21.44 -15.70
N GLU A 322 8.73 -21.64 -16.82
CA GLU A 322 9.51 -22.83 -17.12
C GLU A 322 10.87 -22.45 -17.72
N PRO A 323 11.89 -23.32 -17.63
CA PRO A 323 13.13 -23.12 -18.36
C PRO A 323 12.89 -22.91 -19.87
N LEU A 324 13.69 -22.02 -20.48
CA LEU A 324 13.66 -21.76 -21.91
C LEU A 324 14.02 -23.03 -22.69
N LYS A 325 13.46 -23.17 -23.88
CA LYS A 325 13.64 -24.35 -24.76
C LYS A 325 13.92 -23.89 -26.20
N GLY A 326 14.39 -24.82 -27.04
CA GLY A 326 14.54 -24.58 -28.47
C GLY A 326 15.55 -23.47 -28.80
N ASP A 327 15.16 -22.57 -29.72
CA ASP A 327 16.05 -21.50 -30.19
C ASP A 327 16.19 -20.36 -29.19
N ASP A 328 15.16 -20.07 -28.39
CA ASP A 328 15.25 -19.09 -27.29
C ASP A 328 16.31 -19.48 -26.28
N LEU A 329 16.40 -20.78 -25.94
CA LEU A 329 17.46 -21.29 -25.06
C LEU A 329 18.85 -21.03 -25.64
N LYS A 330 19.06 -21.27 -26.94
CA LYS A 330 20.37 -21.05 -27.59
C LYS A 330 20.75 -19.57 -27.58
N LEU A 331 19.83 -18.71 -28.01
CA LEU A 331 20.05 -17.26 -28.05
C LEU A 331 20.26 -16.68 -26.65
N ALA A 332 19.53 -17.16 -25.65
CA ALA A 332 19.71 -16.76 -24.26
C ALA A 332 21.08 -17.19 -23.73
N ASN A 333 21.55 -18.40 -24.03
CA ASN A 333 22.89 -18.84 -23.62
C ASN A 333 24.00 -17.93 -24.17
N GLU A 334 23.87 -17.44 -25.40
CA GLU A 334 24.86 -16.52 -25.97
C GLU A 334 24.85 -15.16 -25.27
N ALA A 335 23.67 -14.58 -25.06
CA ALA A 335 23.53 -13.28 -24.39
C ALA A 335 24.02 -13.34 -22.92
N PHE A 336 23.66 -14.40 -22.19
CA PHE A 336 24.00 -14.53 -20.78
C PHE A 336 25.49 -14.75 -20.53
N LYS A 337 26.25 -15.34 -21.47
CA LYS A 337 27.71 -15.42 -21.35
C LYS A 337 28.33 -14.03 -21.24
N THR A 338 27.93 -13.11 -22.10
CA THR A 338 28.38 -11.72 -22.06
C THR A 338 27.97 -11.02 -20.76
N LEU A 339 26.72 -11.20 -20.33
CA LEU A 339 26.21 -10.57 -19.11
C LEU A 339 26.89 -11.09 -17.83
N LEU A 340 27.24 -12.38 -17.78
CA LEU A 340 28.00 -12.99 -16.66
C LEU A 340 29.46 -12.50 -16.61
N GLU A 341 29.98 -11.95 -17.71
CA GLU A 341 31.30 -11.35 -17.81
C GLU A 341 31.29 -9.82 -17.65
N SER A 342 30.11 -9.22 -17.44
CA SER A 342 29.95 -7.77 -17.24
C SER A 342 30.86 -7.26 -16.10
N PRO A 343 31.46 -6.05 -16.25
CA PRO A 343 32.20 -5.43 -15.17
C PRO A 343 31.30 -4.94 -14.03
N ASP A 344 29.99 -4.84 -14.26
CA ASP A 344 29.01 -4.37 -13.28
C ASP A 344 28.50 -5.53 -12.41
N ASP A 345 28.77 -5.44 -11.10
CA ASP A 345 28.43 -6.49 -10.15
C ASP A 345 26.90 -6.70 -10.03
N ASP A 346 26.06 -5.65 -10.21
CA ASP A 346 24.60 -5.81 -10.17
C ASP A 346 24.11 -6.61 -11.37
N VAL A 347 24.59 -6.28 -12.57
CA VAL A 347 24.24 -6.99 -13.81
C VAL A 347 24.59 -8.47 -13.68
N VAL A 348 25.79 -8.79 -13.20
CA VAL A 348 26.23 -10.18 -13.03
C VAL A 348 25.38 -10.91 -11.97
N ALA A 349 25.07 -10.27 -10.84
CA ALA A 349 24.24 -10.87 -9.80
C ALA A 349 22.83 -11.20 -10.31
N HIS A 350 22.19 -10.26 -11.01
CA HIS A 350 20.89 -10.49 -11.65
C HIS A 350 20.99 -11.54 -12.75
N ALA A 351 22.05 -11.53 -13.55
CA ALA A 351 22.29 -12.51 -14.62
C ALA A 351 22.39 -13.94 -14.06
N MET A 352 23.10 -14.16 -12.96
CA MET A 352 23.14 -15.48 -12.32
C MET A 352 21.75 -15.94 -11.86
N LEU A 353 21.01 -15.09 -11.15
CA LEU A 353 19.67 -15.43 -10.65
C LEU A 353 18.69 -15.73 -11.78
N THR A 354 18.72 -14.91 -12.83
CA THR A 354 17.89 -15.09 -14.02
C THR A 354 18.30 -16.32 -14.82
N ALA A 355 19.60 -16.59 -14.94
CA ALA A 355 20.09 -17.74 -15.68
C ALA A 355 19.60 -19.07 -15.09
N ILE A 356 19.58 -19.15 -13.75
CA ILE A 356 19.05 -20.31 -13.03
C ILE A 356 17.57 -20.50 -13.32
N GLN A 357 16.77 -19.43 -13.21
CA GLN A 357 15.33 -19.48 -13.46
C GLN A 357 15.02 -19.87 -14.91
N ALA A 358 15.74 -19.27 -15.88
CA ALA A 358 15.56 -19.53 -17.30
C ALA A 358 16.22 -20.85 -17.76
N GLY A 359 17.03 -21.50 -16.92
CA GLY A 359 17.74 -22.74 -17.22
C GLY A 359 18.89 -22.61 -18.22
N VAL A 360 19.51 -21.42 -18.32
CA VAL A 360 20.63 -21.11 -19.23
C VAL A 360 21.97 -21.07 -18.49
N CYS A 361 23.09 -21.19 -19.22
CA CYS A 361 24.46 -21.01 -18.75
C CYS A 361 24.82 -21.76 -17.45
N LYS A 362 24.33 -23.00 -17.29
CA LYS A 362 24.42 -23.73 -16.01
C LYS A 362 25.85 -23.87 -15.49
N GLU A 363 26.79 -24.23 -16.37
CA GLU A 363 28.19 -24.44 -15.99
C GLU A 363 28.90 -23.11 -15.72
N GLU A 364 28.64 -22.09 -16.54
CA GLU A 364 29.20 -20.76 -16.37
C GLU A 364 28.71 -20.11 -15.07
N VAL A 365 27.41 -20.24 -14.74
CA VAL A 365 26.83 -19.79 -13.47
C VAL A 365 27.47 -20.53 -12.31
N ARG A 366 27.62 -21.86 -12.38
CA ARG A 366 28.26 -22.64 -11.31
C ARG A 366 29.70 -22.19 -11.07
N ALA A 367 30.47 -21.99 -12.13
CA ALA A 367 31.84 -21.47 -12.05
C ALA A 367 31.88 -20.07 -11.43
N LYS A 368 30.98 -19.17 -11.86
CA LYS A 368 30.88 -17.79 -11.35
C LYS A 368 30.51 -17.75 -9.88
N VAL A 369 29.52 -18.56 -9.45
CA VAL A 369 29.13 -18.72 -8.05
C VAL A 369 30.32 -19.19 -7.21
N GLY A 370 31.02 -20.24 -7.64
CA GLY A 370 32.20 -20.75 -6.93
C GLY A 370 33.32 -19.71 -6.78
N ALA A 371 33.53 -18.85 -7.78
CA ALA A 371 34.47 -17.75 -7.72
C ALA A 371 34.01 -16.66 -6.73
N TRP A 372 32.77 -16.19 -6.85
CA TRP A 372 32.22 -15.10 -6.04
C TRP A 372 32.04 -15.44 -4.56
N LEU A 373 31.84 -16.72 -4.20
CA LEU A 373 31.80 -17.17 -2.80
C LEU A 373 33.12 -16.95 -2.04
N LYS A 374 34.23 -16.75 -2.76
CA LYS A 374 35.57 -16.52 -2.23
C LYS A 374 36.04 -15.07 -2.39
N ASP A 375 35.22 -14.21 -2.96
CA ASP A 375 35.56 -12.82 -3.25
C ASP A 375 35.53 -11.96 -1.97
N ASP A 376 36.38 -10.94 -1.91
CA ASP A 376 36.47 -10.02 -0.77
C ASP A 376 35.27 -9.05 -0.69
N LYS A 377 34.58 -8.80 -1.82
CA LYS A 377 33.39 -7.94 -1.84
C LYS A 377 32.19 -8.68 -1.24
N PRO A 378 31.57 -8.15 -0.16
CA PRO A 378 30.40 -8.81 0.45
C PRO A 378 29.20 -8.92 -0.50
N PHE A 379 29.03 -7.95 -1.42
CA PHE A 379 27.99 -7.99 -2.43
C PHE A 379 28.08 -9.24 -3.33
N ARG A 380 29.29 -9.57 -3.80
CA ARG A 380 29.52 -10.76 -4.64
C ARG A 380 29.27 -12.05 -3.88
N ARG A 381 29.74 -12.16 -2.63
CA ARG A 381 29.48 -13.32 -1.77
C ARG A 381 27.98 -13.54 -1.57
N ALA A 382 27.24 -12.48 -1.24
CA ALA A 382 25.79 -12.55 -1.07
C ALA A 382 25.09 -12.96 -2.37
N GLY A 383 25.41 -12.33 -3.51
CA GLY A 383 24.85 -12.69 -4.82
C GLY A 383 25.10 -14.15 -5.19
N ALA A 384 26.29 -14.66 -4.91
CA ALA A 384 26.65 -16.06 -5.15
C ALA A 384 25.93 -17.04 -4.23
N LEU A 385 25.72 -16.71 -2.95
CA LEU A 385 24.93 -17.54 -2.02
C LEU A 385 23.48 -17.69 -2.49
N LEU A 386 22.86 -16.58 -2.92
CA LEU A 386 21.49 -16.58 -3.45
C LEU A 386 21.36 -17.41 -4.72
N ALA A 387 22.28 -17.22 -5.66
CA ALA A 387 22.33 -18.01 -6.88
C ALA A 387 22.61 -19.49 -6.59
N GLY A 388 23.61 -19.81 -5.77
CA GLY A 388 23.99 -21.17 -5.43
C GLY A 388 22.88 -21.96 -4.73
N GLY A 389 22.14 -21.30 -3.83
CA GLY A 389 20.98 -21.88 -3.17
C GLY A 389 19.87 -22.25 -4.17
N ARG A 390 19.46 -21.30 -5.01
CA ARG A 390 18.41 -21.51 -6.03
C ARG A 390 18.80 -22.51 -7.11
N ALA A 391 20.09 -22.60 -7.43
CA ALA A 391 20.64 -23.59 -8.36
C ALA A 391 20.80 -25.00 -7.73
N HIS A 392 20.51 -25.14 -6.43
CA HIS A 392 20.70 -26.38 -5.68
C HIS A 392 22.13 -26.96 -5.76
N ILE A 393 23.15 -26.09 -5.72
CA ILE A 393 24.55 -26.48 -5.80
C ILE A 393 25.03 -26.97 -4.42
N ALA A 394 24.82 -28.26 -4.14
CA ALA A 394 25.03 -28.87 -2.82
C ALA A 394 26.46 -28.71 -2.25
N GLU A 395 27.48 -28.64 -3.11
CA GLU A 395 28.88 -28.40 -2.73
C GLU A 395 29.11 -27.04 -2.04
N HIS A 396 28.15 -26.11 -2.10
CA HIS A 396 28.23 -24.81 -1.45
C HIS A 396 27.65 -24.77 -0.04
N ALA A 397 27.04 -25.86 0.45
CA ALA A 397 26.43 -25.92 1.79
C ALA A 397 27.42 -25.57 2.91
N ASN A 398 28.61 -26.19 2.92
CA ASN A 398 29.64 -25.90 3.93
C ASN A 398 30.11 -24.45 3.86
N ARG A 399 30.25 -23.90 2.64
CA ARG A 399 30.65 -22.50 2.47
C ARG A 399 29.56 -21.54 2.96
N ALA A 400 28.28 -21.86 2.78
CA ALA A 400 27.20 -21.08 3.34
C ALA A 400 27.23 -21.09 4.88
N ILE A 401 27.51 -22.24 5.51
CA ILE A 401 27.70 -22.33 6.97
C ILE A 401 28.86 -21.44 7.43
N GLU A 402 30.02 -21.50 6.78
CA GLU A 402 31.16 -20.63 7.10
C GLU A 402 30.80 -19.14 7.01
N LEU A 403 30.00 -18.77 6.01
CA LEU A 403 29.57 -17.39 5.77
C LEU A 403 28.45 -16.90 6.71
N LEU A 404 27.89 -17.76 7.58
CA LEU A 404 27.12 -17.28 8.74
C LEU A 404 27.99 -16.43 9.68
N GLY A 405 29.31 -16.68 9.71
CA GLY A 405 30.27 -15.88 10.45
C GLY A 405 30.74 -14.60 9.75
N ASP A 406 30.17 -14.24 8.59
CA ASP A 406 30.58 -13.04 7.85
C ASP A 406 30.26 -11.75 8.64
N SER A 407 31.17 -10.78 8.62
CA SER A 407 30.97 -9.46 9.24
C SER A 407 29.77 -8.67 8.68
N THR A 408 29.33 -8.99 7.46
CA THR A 408 28.28 -8.26 6.75
C THR A 408 26.93 -8.98 6.86
N TRP A 409 25.95 -8.32 7.49
CA TRP A 409 24.66 -8.94 7.82
C TRP A 409 23.90 -9.52 6.61
N TYR A 410 23.95 -8.88 5.43
CA TYR A 410 23.22 -9.36 4.26
C TYR A 410 23.90 -10.58 3.61
N VAL A 411 25.20 -10.80 3.86
CA VAL A 411 25.87 -12.07 3.52
C VAL A 411 25.36 -13.18 4.43
N GLN A 412 25.22 -12.90 5.72
CA GLN A 412 24.66 -13.87 6.69
C GLN A 412 23.20 -14.22 6.34
N SER A 413 22.36 -13.23 6.00
CA SER A 413 20.98 -13.47 5.53
C SER A 413 20.96 -14.29 4.23
N ALA A 414 21.84 -14.00 3.27
CA ALA A 414 21.96 -14.78 2.04
C ALA A 414 22.45 -16.21 2.30
N ALA A 415 23.30 -16.43 3.30
CA ALA A 415 23.77 -17.74 3.71
C ALA A 415 22.63 -18.58 4.31
N LEU A 416 21.82 -18.01 5.20
CA LEU A 416 20.62 -18.66 5.72
C LEU A 416 19.64 -19.03 4.58
N ASP A 417 19.43 -18.13 3.63
CA ASP A 417 18.57 -18.38 2.46
C ASP A 417 19.13 -19.49 1.55
N CYS A 418 20.45 -19.54 1.37
CA CYS A 418 21.12 -20.61 0.65
C CYS A 418 20.86 -21.96 1.34
N LEU A 419 21.01 -22.03 2.68
CA LEU A 419 20.74 -23.23 3.47
C LEU A 419 19.25 -23.63 3.45
N LEU A 420 18.32 -22.67 3.39
CA LEU A 420 16.89 -22.95 3.19
C LEU A 420 16.63 -23.73 1.89
N HIS A 421 17.34 -23.39 0.82
CA HIS A 421 17.18 -24.03 -0.49
C HIS A 421 17.96 -25.34 -0.63
N LEU A 422 19.17 -25.42 -0.06
CA LEU A 422 20.00 -26.63 -0.10
C LEU A 422 19.53 -27.70 0.89
N ARG A 423 18.93 -27.29 2.00
CA ARG A 423 18.39 -28.14 3.07
C ARG A 423 19.35 -29.19 3.65
N PRO A 424 20.63 -28.89 3.92
CA PRO A 424 21.52 -29.86 4.55
C PRO A 424 21.12 -30.09 6.01
N GLY A 425 20.62 -31.27 6.36
CA GLY A 425 20.17 -31.56 7.73
C GLY A 425 21.24 -31.32 8.81
N PHE A 426 22.52 -31.52 8.46
CA PHE A 426 23.65 -31.31 9.38
C PHE A 426 23.90 -29.84 9.76
N CYS A 427 23.32 -28.86 9.06
CA CYS A 427 23.54 -27.44 9.37
C CYS A 427 22.75 -26.94 10.59
N ALA A 428 21.78 -27.71 11.09
CA ALA A 428 20.88 -27.25 12.16
C ALA A 428 21.63 -26.84 13.45
N GLY A 429 22.71 -27.55 13.81
CA GLY A 429 23.55 -27.17 14.95
C GLY A 429 24.20 -25.81 14.76
N GLU A 430 24.83 -25.58 13.61
CA GLU A 430 25.51 -24.32 13.27
C GLU A 430 24.53 -23.15 13.16
N VAL A 431 23.33 -23.38 12.63
CA VAL A 431 22.26 -22.37 12.58
C VAL A 431 21.78 -22.00 13.99
N LEU A 432 21.70 -22.97 14.91
CA LEU A 432 21.37 -22.69 16.32
C LEU A 432 22.48 -21.88 17.00
N GLU A 433 23.76 -22.23 16.80
CA GLU A 433 24.88 -21.45 17.35
C GLU A 433 24.92 -20.03 16.78
N PHE A 434 24.61 -19.86 15.49
CA PHE A 434 24.42 -18.55 14.88
C PHE A 434 23.25 -17.78 15.53
N ALA A 435 22.11 -18.42 15.76
CA ALA A 435 20.97 -17.80 16.45
C ALA A 435 21.36 -17.35 17.87
N LYS A 436 22.08 -18.18 18.63
CA LYS A 436 22.61 -17.81 19.96
C LYS A 436 23.52 -16.59 19.89
N ALA A 437 24.41 -16.52 18.90
CA ALA A 437 25.31 -15.40 18.70
C ALA A 437 24.58 -14.09 18.35
N CYS A 438 23.51 -14.16 17.55
CA CYS A 438 22.65 -13.00 17.27
C CYS A 438 21.87 -12.54 18.51
N GLY A 439 21.32 -13.50 19.28
CA GLY A 439 20.52 -13.26 20.48
C GLY A 439 19.12 -12.70 20.24
N GLU A 440 18.99 -11.67 19.39
CA GLU A 440 17.72 -11.04 19.00
C GLU A 440 17.79 -10.41 17.59
N GLY A 441 16.69 -9.81 17.14
CA GLY A 441 16.61 -9.09 15.87
C GLY A 441 16.24 -9.96 14.66
N ARG A 442 16.56 -9.44 13.48
CA ARG A 442 16.12 -10.01 12.20
C ARG A 442 16.80 -11.34 11.90
N LEU A 443 18.13 -11.38 11.92
CA LEU A 443 18.91 -12.60 11.61
C LEU A 443 18.61 -13.73 12.59
N PHE A 444 18.35 -13.39 13.86
CA PHE A 444 17.85 -14.33 14.85
C PHE A 444 16.52 -14.96 14.41
N SER A 445 15.57 -14.13 13.96
CA SER A 445 14.27 -14.60 13.47
C SER A 445 14.40 -15.46 12.21
N GLU A 446 15.28 -15.08 11.27
CA GLU A 446 15.57 -15.86 10.06
C GLU A 446 16.19 -17.23 10.40
N ALA A 447 17.12 -17.27 11.37
CA ALA A 447 17.76 -18.50 11.82
C ALA A 447 16.76 -19.45 12.50
N LEU A 448 15.92 -18.94 13.40
CA LEU A 448 14.85 -19.73 14.02
C LEU A 448 13.85 -20.24 12.98
N ALA A 449 13.44 -19.40 12.03
CA ALA A 449 12.54 -19.81 10.95
C ALA A 449 13.15 -20.94 10.10
N LEU A 450 14.46 -20.88 9.84
CA LEU A 450 15.18 -21.96 9.15
C LEU A 450 15.18 -23.25 9.98
N LEU A 451 15.41 -23.18 11.30
CA LEU A 451 15.34 -24.36 12.18
C LEU A 451 13.93 -24.98 12.15
N VAL A 452 12.88 -24.16 12.23
CA VAL A 452 11.48 -24.62 12.14
C VAL A 452 11.22 -25.30 10.80
N ASP A 453 11.68 -24.71 9.70
CA ASP A 453 11.46 -25.24 8.36
C ASP A 453 12.27 -26.52 8.08
N LEU A 454 13.47 -26.66 8.66
CA LEU A 454 14.28 -27.87 8.56
C LEU A 454 13.77 -29.02 9.43
N THR A 455 13.39 -28.74 10.68
CA THR A 455 13.08 -29.77 11.70
C THR A 455 11.59 -30.08 11.79
N GLY A 456 10.72 -29.16 11.36
CA GLY A 456 9.28 -29.22 11.55
C GLY A 456 8.81 -28.95 12.98
N GLN A 457 9.71 -28.63 13.91
CA GLN A 457 9.40 -28.28 15.29
C GLN A 457 9.42 -26.77 15.49
N ASP A 458 8.59 -26.25 16.40
CA ASP A 458 8.63 -24.84 16.78
C ASP A 458 8.78 -24.72 18.30
N HIS A 459 9.97 -24.30 18.74
CA HIS A 459 10.26 -24.00 20.14
C HIS A 459 10.37 -22.49 20.41
N GLY A 460 9.98 -21.66 19.43
CA GLY A 460 10.07 -20.21 19.52
C GLY A 460 11.49 -19.72 19.82
N ASP A 461 11.58 -18.73 20.70
CA ASP A 461 12.83 -18.12 21.18
C ASP A 461 13.50 -18.86 22.36
N LEU A 462 13.09 -20.10 22.66
CA LEU A 462 13.65 -20.92 23.75
C LEU A 462 14.85 -21.73 23.27
N LEU A 463 16.02 -21.09 23.20
CA LEU A 463 17.26 -21.69 22.68
C LEU A 463 17.71 -22.97 23.42
N ASP A 464 17.48 -23.06 24.73
CA ASP A 464 17.81 -24.26 25.50
C ASP A 464 17.00 -25.48 25.04
N LYS A 465 15.70 -25.27 24.73
CA LYS A 465 14.84 -26.35 24.20
C LYS A 465 15.26 -26.78 22.80
N TRP A 466 15.68 -25.83 21.97
CA TRP A 466 16.26 -26.13 20.66
C TRP A 466 17.51 -27.00 20.79
N GLU A 467 18.41 -26.66 21.72
CA GLU A 467 19.64 -27.41 21.97
C GLU A 467 19.35 -28.82 22.50
N GLU A 468 18.47 -28.95 23.50
CA GLU A 468 18.02 -30.23 24.04
C GLU A 468 17.41 -31.11 22.95
N TRP A 469 16.55 -30.53 22.09
CA TRP A 469 15.91 -31.24 21.01
C TRP A 469 16.92 -31.73 19.97
N LEU A 470 17.85 -30.88 19.53
CA LEU A 470 18.88 -31.26 18.55
C LEU A 470 19.82 -32.34 19.08
N LYS A 471 20.22 -32.27 20.37
CA LYS A 471 21.01 -33.33 21.02
C LYS A 471 20.26 -34.65 21.10
N ALA A 472 18.96 -34.62 21.38
CA ALA A 472 18.13 -35.81 21.41
C ALA A 472 17.84 -36.39 20.01
N ASN A 473 17.96 -35.57 18.95
CA ASN A 473 17.57 -35.91 17.58
C ASN A 473 18.68 -35.65 16.56
N GLU A 474 19.93 -36.04 16.83
CA GLU A 474 21.09 -35.80 15.94
C GLU A 474 20.90 -36.27 14.50
N LYS A 475 20.02 -37.28 14.28
CA LYS A 475 19.71 -37.87 12.97
C LYS A 475 18.27 -37.62 12.54
N PHE A 476 17.71 -36.44 12.86
CA PHE A 476 16.36 -36.10 12.44
C PHE A 476 16.21 -36.11 10.91
N THR A 477 15.02 -36.47 10.45
CA THR A 477 14.66 -36.38 9.04
C THR A 477 14.27 -34.94 8.72
N VAL A 478 14.89 -34.34 7.70
CA VAL A 478 14.55 -32.99 7.24
C VAL A 478 13.09 -32.95 6.82
N ALA A 479 12.32 -32.02 7.40
CA ALA A 479 10.91 -31.83 7.10
C ALA A 479 10.70 -31.36 5.64
N ALA A 480 9.48 -31.47 5.14
CA ALA A 480 9.12 -30.86 3.86
C ALA A 480 9.20 -29.32 3.99
N ARG A 481 9.78 -28.66 2.97
CA ARG A 481 9.90 -27.20 2.91
C ARG A 481 8.51 -26.56 2.96
N LYS A 482 8.34 -25.55 3.82
CA LYS A 482 7.12 -24.74 3.93
C LYS A 482 7.35 -23.29 3.53
N LEU A 483 8.55 -22.76 3.75
CA LEU A 483 8.89 -21.36 3.50
C LEU A 483 9.56 -21.18 2.14
N ASP A 484 9.09 -20.21 1.35
CA ASP A 484 9.75 -19.78 0.12
C ASP A 484 10.95 -18.87 0.40
N SER A 485 10.88 -18.07 1.47
CA SER A 485 11.92 -17.12 1.90
C SER A 485 11.92 -17.01 3.42
N LEU A 486 13.09 -16.73 4.00
CA LEU A 486 13.21 -16.41 5.44
C LEU A 486 12.91 -14.92 5.73
N ARG A 487 12.94 -14.05 4.71
CA ARG A 487 12.74 -12.61 4.90
C ARG A 487 11.32 -12.32 5.38
N GLY A 488 11.21 -11.38 6.31
CA GLY A 488 9.93 -10.93 6.87
C GLY A 488 9.26 -11.93 7.82
N VAL A 489 9.84 -13.12 8.03
CA VAL A 489 9.29 -14.13 8.93
C VAL A 489 9.50 -13.71 10.38
N MET A 490 8.42 -13.77 11.16
CA MET A 490 8.46 -13.57 12.60
C MET A 490 8.53 -14.93 13.29
N HIS A 491 9.45 -15.06 14.25
CA HIS A 491 9.48 -16.22 15.12
C HIS A 491 8.41 -16.10 16.21
N GLN A 492 7.94 -17.24 16.72
CA GLN A 492 7.05 -17.25 17.87
C GLN A 492 7.80 -16.79 19.12
N ARG A 493 7.35 -15.67 19.72
CA ARG A 493 7.85 -15.21 21.02
C ARG A 493 7.10 -15.93 22.13
N LEU A 494 7.81 -16.77 22.86
CA LEU A 494 7.25 -17.45 24.04
C LEU A 494 7.57 -16.69 25.33
N LYS A 495 8.53 -15.76 25.29
CA LYS A 495 8.79 -14.80 26.36
C LYS A 495 7.97 -13.53 26.13
N GLU A 496 7.28 -13.07 27.17
CA GLU A 496 6.62 -11.76 27.19
C GLU A 496 7.67 -10.64 27.24
N LYS A 497 8.22 -10.28 26.08
CA LYS A 497 9.05 -9.09 25.93
C LYS A 497 8.22 -7.99 25.29
N THR A 498 8.21 -6.81 25.90
CA THR A 498 7.69 -5.60 25.26
C THR A 498 8.56 -5.27 24.05
N ALA A 499 7.94 -5.20 22.88
CA ALA A 499 8.62 -4.86 21.64
C ALA A 499 8.56 -3.35 21.38
N ALA A 500 9.63 -2.79 20.81
CA ALA A 500 9.58 -1.44 20.25
C ALA A 500 8.55 -1.39 19.11
N THR A 501 7.79 -0.30 19.02
CA THR A 501 6.83 -0.10 17.93
C THR A 501 6.95 1.28 17.32
N PHE A 502 6.66 1.39 16.02
CA PHE A 502 6.55 2.65 15.27
C PHE A 502 5.19 2.67 14.57
N TYR A 503 4.26 3.53 15.00
CA TYR A 503 2.85 3.49 14.55
C TYR A 503 2.21 2.09 14.69
N GLY A 504 2.57 1.35 15.76
CA GLY A 504 2.09 -0.01 15.98
C GLY A 504 2.83 -1.10 15.18
N LEU A 505 3.69 -0.76 14.22
CA LEU A 505 4.60 -1.73 13.62
C LEU A 505 5.67 -2.15 14.61
N GLU A 506 5.67 -3.43 14.95
CA GLU A 506 6.71 -4.03 15.80
C GLU A 506 8.09 -3.97 15.12
N ILE A 507 9.11 -3.48 15.82
CA ILE A 507 10.46 -3.38 15.26
C ILE A 507 11.29 -4.58 15.70
N ASN A 508 11.52 -5.51 14.77
CA ASN A 508 12.18 -6.79 15.02
C ASN A 508 13.59 -6.84 14.40
N SER A 509 14.35 -5.75 14.58
CA SER A 509 15.66 -5.55 13.96
C SER A 509 16.62 -4.84 14.92
N ASN A 510 17.90 -5.21 14.82
CA ASN A 510 18.99 -4.55 15.52
C ASN A 510 19.69 -3.49 14.65
N ASN A 511 19.33 -3.39 13.38
CA ASN A 511 19.91 -2.43 12.43
C ASN A 511 18.78 -1.74 11.64
N VAL A 512 18.24 -0.68 12.22
CA VAL A 512 17.04 0.01 11.70
C VAL A 512 17.43 1.32 11.00
N GLN A 513 16.72 1.69 9.94
CA GLN A 513 16.74 3.03 9.36
C GLN A 513 15.32 3.59 9.31
N PHE A 514 15.09 4.75 9.90
CA PHE A 514 13.84 5.48 9.71
C PHE A 514 13.97 6.33 8.46
N ALA A 515 13.10 6.14 7.48
CA ALA A 515 12.99 7.01 6.30
C ALA A 515 11.70 7.81 6.45
N VAL A 516 11.80 9.11 6.70
CA VAL A 516 10.64 9.96 7.00
C VAL A 516 10.52 11.08 6.00
N ASP A 517 9.34 11.20 5.41
CA ASP A 517 9.00 12.33 4.57
C ASP A 517 9.05 13.65 5.36
N ARG A 518 9.63 14.69 4.75
CA ARG A 518 9.63 16.07 5.26
C ARG A 518 9.10 17.08 4.23
N SER A 519 8.38 16.60 3.23
CA SER A 519 7.73 17.41 2.20
C SER A 519 6.64 18.30 2.77
N VAL A 520 6.15 19.25 1.96
CA VAL A 520 5.10 20.19 2.37
C VAL A 520 3.80 19.48 2.83
N SER A 521 3.52 18.26 2.37
CA SER A 521 2.34 17.49 2.81
C SER A 521 2.38 17.14 4.30
N MET A 522 3.57 17.17 4.90
CA MET A 522 3.81 16.90 6.32
C MET A 522 3.51 18.08 7.25
N VAL A 523 3.22 19.27 6.69
CA VAL A 523 2.73 20.45 7.43
C VAL A 523 1.28 20.25 7.87
N ASN A 524 0.51 19.43 7.16
CA ASN A 524 -0.89 19.20 7.46
C ASN A 524 -1.03 18.55 8.85
N PRO A 525 -2.05 18.96 9.64
CA PRO A 525 -2.35 18.30 10.90
C PRO A 525 -2.76 16.84 10.65
N VAL A 526 -2.47 15.98 11.63
CA VAL A 526 -3.08 14.65 11.66
C VAL A 526 -4.59 14.77 11.87
N THR A 527 -5.38 13.86 11.30
CA THR A 527 -6.83 13.81 11.56
C THR A 527 -7.12 13.32 12.98
N ARG A 528 -6.19 12.52 13.54
CA ARG A 528 -6.27 11.97 14.88
C ARG A 528 -4.89 11.80 15.47
N GLU A 529 -4.75 12.10 16.77
CA GLU A 529 -3.50 11.84 17.49
C GLU A 529 -3.34 10.33 17.79
N PRO A 530 -2.11 9.80 17.82
CA PRO A 530 -1.86 8.42 18.19
C PRO A 530 -2.45 8.05 19.55
N GLU A 531 -3.12 6.89 19.63
CA GLU A 531 -3.66 6.33 20.88
C GLU A 531 -2.56 5.72 21.77
N ARG A 532 -1.51 6.49 22.10
CA ARG A 532 -0.45 6.04 23.00
C ARG A 532 -0.51 6.76 24.33
N ARG A 533 -0.28 6.01 25.41
CA ARG A 533 -0.28 6.54 26.78
C ARG A 533 0.77 7.64 26.99
N ASP A 534 1.93 7.54 26.34
CA ASP A 534 3.04 8.49 26.47
C ASP A 534 3.00 9.62 25.44
N PHE A 535 2.01 9.66 24.54
CA PHE A 535 1.96 10.66 23.47
C PHE A 535 1.77 12.08 24.01
N ALA A 536 0.91 12.26 25.02
CA ALA A 536 0.63 13.57 25.61
C ALA A 536 1.90 14.22 26.18
N ASP A 537 2.73 13.45 26.88
CA ASP A 537 3.99 13.92 27.46
C ASP A 537 5.00 14.29 26.36
N ARG A 538 5.08 13.49 25.29
CA ARG A 538 5.96 13.78 24.13
C ARG A 538 5.51 15.00 23.35
N LYS A 539 4.20 15.16 23.14
CA LYS A 539 3.62 16.36 22.53
C LYS A 539 3.99 17.59 23.34
N SER A 540 3.88 17.53 24.67
CA SER A 540 4.28 18.62 25.56
C SER A 540 5.77 18.95 25.44
N ASP A 541 6.65 17.94 25.42
CA ASP A 541 8.09 18.11 25.24
C ASP A 541 8.41 18.79 23.88
N ILE A 542 7.80 18.34 22.78
CA ILE A 542 7.98 18.96 21.45
C ILE A 542 7.55 20.43 21.47
N LEU A 543 6.36 20.73 21.99
CA LEU A 543 5.86 22.10 22.06
C LEU A 543 6.73 23.01 22.94
N SER A 544 7.37 22.46 23.97
CA SER A 544 8.33 23.19 24.81
C SER A 544 9.64 23.51 24.08
N ARG A 545 10.11 22.61 23.21
CA ARG A 545 11.35 22.77 22.44
C ARG A 545 11.18 23.62 21.18
N ARG A 546 9.98 23.66 20.60
CA ARG A 546 9.65 24.40 19.36
C ARG A 546 8.40 25.28 19.58
N PRO A 547 8.51 26.43 20.29
CA PRO A 547 7.36 27.28 20.62
C PRO A 547 6.60 27.82 19.40
N GLU A 548 7.26 27.95 18.25
CA GLU A 548 6.65 28.36 16.99
C GLU A 548 5.67 27.32 16.42
N VAL A 549 5.85 26.03 16.74
CA VAL A 549 4.90 24.97 16.38
C VAL A 549 3.59 25.16 17.11
N ASN A 550 3.60 25.70 18.33
CA ASN A 550 2.38 26.02 19.07
C ASN A 550 1.47 27.00 18.30
N ARG A 551 2.04 27.86 17.46
CA ARG A 551 1.26 28.76 16.59
C ARG A 551 0.68 28.04 15.36
N MET A 552 1.27 26.91 14.97
CA MET A 552 0.84 26.07 13.83
C MET A 552 -0.24 25.05 14.20
N VAL A 553 -0.39 24.74 15.49
CA VAL A 553 -1.46 23.89 16.01
C VAL A 553 -2.80 24.62 15.83
N ARG A 554 -3.37 24.53 14.62
CA ARG A 554 -4.75 24.91 14.35
C ARG A 554 -5.65 23.77 14.81
N ASP A 555 -6.76 24.10 15.46
CA ASP A 555 -7.77 23.13 15.92
C ASP A 555 -7.28 22.04 16.90
N GLY A 556 -6.11 22.24 17.53
CA GLY A 556 -5.58 21.36 18.58
C GLY A 556 -4.67 20.21 18.13
N PHE A 557 -4.48 20.03 16.81
CA PHE A 557 -3.68 18.93 16.24
C PHE A 557 -2.26 19.34 15.86
N LEU A 558 -1.31 18.42 16.09
CA LEU A 558 0.09 18.58 15.74
C LEU A 558 0.33 18.26 14.25
N PRO A 559 1.20 18.99 13.53
CA PRO A 559 1.58 18.62 12.16
C PRO A 559 2.15 17.20 12.09
N ARG A 560 1.87 16.48 10.99
CA ARG A 560 2.28 15.09 10.77
C ARG A 560 3.77 14.85 11.02
N PHE A 561 4.64 15.77 10.59
CA PHE A 561 6.09 15.67 10.82
C PHE A 561 6.46 15.57 12.30
N TYR A 562 5.84 16.39 13.15
CA TYR A 562 6.14 16.39 14.59
C TYR A 562 5.48 15.20 15.30
N VAL A 563 4.36 14.68 14.79
CA VAL A 563 3.82 13.39 15.24
C VAL A 563 4.81 12.27 14.93
N ALA A 564 5.38 12.27 13.72
CA ALA A 564 6.43 11.31 13.35
C ALA A 564 7.66 11.43 14.26
N ALA A 565 8.04 12.65 14.67
CA ALA A 565 9.14 12.86 15.62
C ALA A 565 8.84 12.27 17.00
N ALA A 566 7.60 12.42 17.48
CA ALA A 566 7.15 11.80 18.71
C ALA A 566 7.19 10.26 18.60
N GLU A 567 6.67 9.70 17.51
CA GLU A 567 6.66 8.25 17.26
C GLU A 567 8.07 7.66 17.11
N ILE A 568 8.99 8.35 16.44
CA ILE A 568 10.41 7.93 16.38
C ILE A 568 11.00 7.94 17.78
N GLY A 569 10.85 9.03 18.54
CA GLY A 569 11.37 9.10 19.91
C GLY A 569 10.85 7.93 20.76
N ALA A 570 9.59 7.56 20.56
CA ALA A 570 8.95 6.48 21.28
C ALA A 570 9.39 5.08 20.83
N ALA A 571 9.63 4.89 19.53
CA ALA A 571 10.26 3.70 18.98
C ALA A 571 11.67 3.52 19.53
N LEU A 572 12.48 4.58 19.51
CA LEU A 572 13.86 4.57 20.03
C LEU A 572 13.91 4.21 21.52
N ASP A 573 12.93 4.68 22.30
CA ASP A 573 12.82 4.34 23.73
C ASP A 573 12.57 2.86 23.98
N GLY A 574 11.80 2.21 23.11
CA GLY A 574 11.52 0.78 23.17
C GLY A 574 12.63 -0.12 22.62
N LEU A 575 13.54 0.42 21.79
CA LEU A 575 14.65 -0.35 21.21
C LEU A 575 15.73 -0.68 22.25
N SER A 576 16.41 -1.81 22.09
CA SER A 576 17.51 -2.22 22.99
C SER A 576 18.72 -1.29 22.82
N GLN A 577 19.58 -1.20 23.84
CA GLN A 577 20.78 -0.34 23.78
C GLN A 577 21.85 -0.86 22.81
N GLY A 578 21.76 -2.13 22.41
CA GLY A 578 22.64 -2.74 21.39
C GLY A 578 22.21 -2.42 19.96
N THR A 579 20.95 -2.01 19.75
CA THR A 579 20.43 -1.66 18.42
C THR A 579 21.17 -0.45 17.84
N THR A 580 21.48 -0.50 16.55
CA THR A 580 21.91 0.66 15.77
C THR A 580 20.73 1.24 15.00
N PHE A 581 20.64 2.56 14.95
CA PHE A 581 19.62 3.26 14.20
C PHE A 581 20.19 4.44 13.42
N GLY A 582 19.53 4.81 12.33
CA GLY A 582 19.74 6.07 11.62
C GLY A 582 18.40 6.67 11.22
N ILE A 583 18.40 7.95 10.87
CA ILE A 583 17.21 8.67 10.39
C ILE A 583 17.57 9.37 9.09
N THR A 584 16.83 9.07 8.03
CA THR A 584 16.89 9.76 6.75
C THR A 584 15.62 10.57 6.60
N LEU A 585 15.75 11.89 6.56
CA LEU A 585 14.65 12.78 6.20
C LEU A 585 14.74 13.05 4.70
N PHE A 586 13.64 12.86 3.98
CA PHE A 586 13.63 13.02 2.52
C PHE A 586 12.57 14.00 2.04
N ASN A 587 12.96 14.74 1.01
CA ASN A 587 12.12 15.54 0.14
C ASN A 587 12.77 15.43 -1.27
N HIS A 588 13.16 16.52 -1.94
CA HIS A 588 14.00 16.50 -3.14
C HIS A 588 15.49 16.31 -2.82
N GLU A 589 15.85 16.50 -1.55
CA GLU A 589 17.13 16.16 -0.95
C GLU A 589 16.89 15.06 0.08
N HIS A 590 17.95 14.35 0.44
CA HIS A 590 17.94 13.53 1.64
C HIS A 590 19.03 14.02 2.58
N ILE A 591 18.66 14.20 3.84
CA ILE A 591 19.59 14.52 4.92
C ILE A 591 19.56 13.39 5.92
N ASP A 592 20.75 12.97 6.31
CA ASP A 592 20.92 11.84 7.19
C ASP A 592 21.41 12.30 8.56
N HIS A 593 20.77 11.77 9.60
CA HIS A 593 21.40 11.62 10.89
C HIS A 593 22.30 10.38 10.82
N GLU A 594 23.54 10.54 11.28
CA GLU A 594 24.51 9.46 11.32
C GLU A 594 23.94 8.22 12.01
N ARG A 595 24.36 7.05 11.53
CA ARG A 595 23.99 5.79 12.13
C ARG A 595 24.70 5.63 13.47
N VAL A 596 23.93 5.52 14.55
CA VAL A 596 24.44 5.52 15.91
C VAL A 596 23.88 4.36 16.72
N GLN A 597 24.62 3.94 17.76
CA GLN A 597 24.13 2.99 18.74
C GLN A 597 23.06 3.65 19.63
N ASN A 598 22.02 2.89 19.99
CA ASN A 598 20.82 3.36 20.68
C ASN A 598 21.02 3.68 22.17
N GLY A 599 21.88 4.65 22.47
CA GLY A 599 22.10 5.21 23.82
C GLY A 599 21.22 6.42 24.13
N ILE A 600 21.00 6.70 25.43
CA ILE A 600 20.14 7.81 25.89
C ILE A 600 20.55 9.16 25.28
N LYS A 601 21.85 9.43 25.21
CA LYS A 601 22.38 10.67 24.61
C LYS A 601 22.07 10.72 23.11
N GLN A 602 22.38 9.64 22.39
CA GLN A 602 22.17 9.53 20.94
C GLN A 602 20.69 9.65 20.56
N ARG A 603 19.76 9.10 21.36
CA ARG A 603 18.31 9.29 21.18
C ARG A 603 17.92 10.75 21.25
N ARG A 604 18.42 11.46 22.27
CA ARG A 604 18.14 12.88 22.47
C ARG A 604 18.73 13.73 21.36
N ASP A 605 19.95 13.42 20.95
CA ASP A 605 20.65 14.11 19.86
C ASP A 605 19.89 13.91 18.53
N ALA A 606 19.46 12.68 18.22
CA ALA A 606 18.65 12.38 17.04
C ALA A 606 17.28 13.09 17.05
N GLN A 607 16.59 13.09 18.21
CA GLN A 607 15.33 13.80 18.35
C GLN A 607 15.51 15.32 18.18
N ASN A 608 16.56 15.90 18.77
CA ASN A 608 16.86 17.32 18.63
C ASN A 608 17.23 17.67 17.18
N TRP A 609 18.02 16.84 16.50
CA TRP A 609 18.35 17.01 15.09
C TRP A 609 17.09 16.99 14.22
N MET A 610 16.21 16.00 14.42
CA MET A 610 14.95 15.91 13.67
C MET A 610 14.07 17.14 13.93
N LEU A 611 13.92 17.52 15.20
CA LEU A 611 13.19 18.72 15.58
C LEU A 611 13.86 20.01 15.14
N SER A 612 15.13 20.02 14.73
CA SER A 612 15.81 21.22 14.19
C SER A 612 15.58 21.40 12.69
N THR A 613 15.05 20.39 12.01
CA THR A 613 14.84 20.38 10.55
C THR A 613 13.51 21.05 10.19
N ASP A 614 13.52 21.88 9.14
CA ASP A 614 12.30 22.47 8.58
C ASP A 614 11.62 21.57 7.54
N ILE A 615 10.28 21.64 7.51
CA ILE A 615 9.40 20.97 6.56
C ILE A 615 9.39 21.77 5.25
N GLN A 616 9.86 21.20 4.14
CA GLN A 616 9.95 21.92 2.87
C GLN A 616 10.10 20.97 1.67
N GLY A 617 9.85 21.49 0.46
CA GLY A 617 10.15 20.80 -0.80
C GLY A 617 9.12 19.74 -1.24
N GLY A 618 9.32 19.21 -2.45
CA GLY A 618 8.57 18.04 -2.97
C GLY A 618 9.22 16.73 -2.53
N THR A 619 8.55 15.60 -2.78
CA THR A 619 8.94 14.28 -2.26
C THR A 619 9.79 13.47 -3.27
N ASP A 620 10.87 12.81 -2.82
CA ASP A 620 11.70 11.88 -3.60
C ASP A 620 12.01 10.60 -2.79
N ILE A 621 11.00 9.73 -2.69
CA ILE A 621 11.11 8.42 -2.01
C ILE A 621 12.17 7.53 -2.67
N LYS A 622 12.30 7.63 -4.01
CA LYS A 622 13.22 6.79 -4.78
C LYS A 622 14.67 7.03 -4.36
N ALA A 623 15.12 8.29 -4.38
CA ALA A 623 16.50 8.63 -4.04
C ALA A 623 16.84 8.22 -2.59
N ALA A 624 15.90 8.47 -1.66
CA ALA A 624 16.08 8.10 -0.26
C ALA A 624 16.26 6.59 -0.07
N LEU A 625 15.36 5.77 -0.63
CA LEU A 625 15.42 4.32 -0.45
C LEU A 625 16.64 3.70 -1.15
N LEU A 626 16.98 4.14 -2.37
CA LEU A 626 18.18 3.66 -3.08
C LEU A 626 19.45 3.99 -2.29
N SER A 627 19.58 5.22 -1.79
CA SER A 627 20.71 5.65 -0.96
C SER A 627 20.87 4.79 0.30
N ILE A 628 19.77 4.43 0.97
CA ILE A 628 19.81 3.58 2.17
C ILE A 628 20.23 2.14 1.80
N ILE A 629 19.67 1.58 0.72
CA ILE A 629 19.95 0.21 0.28
C ILE A 629 21.40 0.06 -0.19
N GLU A 630 21.92 1.03 -0.95
CA GLU A 630 23.29 1.01 -1.48
C GLU A 630 24.33 0.99 -0.37
N ARG A 631 24.14 1.80 0.69
CA ARG A 631 24.96 1.77 1.91
C ARG A 631 24.98 0.39 2.55
N GLY A 632 23.85 -0.31 2.57
CA GLY A 632 23.74 -1.68 3.07
C GLY A 632 24.01 -1.84 4.57
N GLU A 633 23.93 -0.75 5.34
CA GLU A 633 24.17 -0.73 6.79
C GLU A 633 22.94 -1.11 7.61
N ALA A 634 21.74 -0.86 7.08
CA ALA A 634 20.47 -1.19 7.72
C ALA A 634 19.91 -2.49 7.15
N ASP A 635 19.40 -3.35 8.04
CA ASP A 635 18.69 -4.56 7.63
C ASP A 635 17.17 -4.34 7.50
N THR A 636 16.66 -3.25 8.08
CA THR A 636 15.24 -2.90 8.09
C THR A 636 15.06 -1.39 7.92
N ILE A 637 14.23 -1.01 6.95
CA ILE A 637 13.76 0.36 6.73
C ILE A 637 12.34 0.48 7.29
N LEU A 638 12.08 1.55 8.02
CA LEU A 638 10.76 1.99 8.46
C LEU A 638 10.43 3.27 7.69
N LEU A 639 9.69 3.13 6.59
CA LEU A 639 9.29 4.22 5.71
C LEU A 639 8.00 4.85 6.20
N LEU A 640 7.99 6.15 6.46
CA LEU A 640 6.78 6.95 6.65
C LEU A 640 6.57 7.84 5.43
N SER A 641 5.50 7.60 4.68
CA SER A 641 5.21 8.33 3.45
C SER A 641 3.73 8.36 3.13
N ASP A 642 3.33 9.39 2.39
CA ASP A 642 2.01 9.52 1.78
C ASP A 642 1.92 8.75 0.44
N GLY A 643 3.05 8.30 -0.10
CA GLY A 643 3.16 7.51 -1.32
C GLY A 643 3.32 8.32 -2.59
N GLU A 644 3.48 9.64 -2.52
CA GLU A 644 3.87 10.46 -3.67
C GLU A 644 5.40 10.66 -3.71
N PRO A 645 6.08 10.54 -4.88
CA PRO A 645 5.59 10.23 -6.22
C PRO A 645 5.80 8.75 -6.58
N MET A 646 5.30 7.78 -5.81
CA MET A 646 5.53 6.37 -6.11
C MET A 646 4.91 5.94 -7.45
N SER A 647 5.63 5.07 -8.16
CA SER A 647 5.22 4.46 -9.42
C SER A 647 5.72 3.02 -9.51
N LEU A 648 5.23 2.25 -10.48
CA LEU A 648 5.73 0.89 -10.73
C LEU A 648 7.22 0.87 -11.10
N SER A 649 7.69 1.90 -11.81
CA SER A 649 9.11 2.01 -12.16
C SER A 649 9.96 2.21 -10.91
N ILE A 650 9.55 3.08 -9.99
CA ILE A 650 10.26 3.30 -8.73
C ILE A 650 10.28 2.02 -7.89
N LEU A 651 9.15 1.31 -7.78
CA LEU A 651 9.09 0.03 -7.06
C LEU A 651 10.10 -0.97 -7.60
N GLU A 652 10.18 -1.11 -8.92
CA GLU A 652 11.08 -2.07 -9.52
C GLU A 652 12.54 -1.63 -9.42
N MET A 653 12.84 -0.32 -9.51
CA MET A 653 14.18 0.19 -9.24
C MET A 653 14.63 -0.16 -7.82
N ILE A 654 13.76 0.01 -6.82
CA ILE A 654 14.02 -0.35 -5.43
C ILE A 654 14.23 -1.87 -5.29
N SER A 655 13.32 -2.67 -5.84
CA SER A 655 13.43 -4.13 -5.81
C SER A 655 14.71 -4.65 -6.47
N ARG A 656 15.16 -4.03 -7.57
CA ARG A 656 16.42 -4.35 -8.25
C ARG A 656 17.63 -4.09 -7.36
N ALA A 657 17.70 -2.90 -6.78
CA ALA A 657 18.79 -2.52 -5.87
C ALA A 657 18.80 -3.41 -4.61
N ASN A 658 17.63 -3.85 -4.17
CA ASN A 658 17.47 -4.64 -2.96
C ASN A 658 17.63 -6.15 -3.15
N VAL A 659 17.82 -6.66 -4.38
CA VAL A 659 17.81 -8.11 -4.64
C VAL A 659 18.89 -8.86 -3.85
N VAL A 660 20.10 -8.28 -3.75
CA VAL A 660 21.26 -8.86 -3.06
C VAL A 660 21.32 -8.39 -1.60
N LYS A 661 21.05 -7.11 -1.36
CA LYS A 661 21.14 -6.49 -0.02
C LYS A 661 20.00 -6.94 0.90
N ARG A 662 18.86 -7.34 0.37
CA ARG A 662 17.75 -7.99 1.09
C ARG A 662 17.20 -7.19 2.27
N VAL A 663 17.22 -5.86 2.25
CA VAL A 663 16.68 -4.99 3.30
C VAL A 663 15.16 -5.15 3.42
N ASN A 664 14.60 -5.32 4.61
CA ASN A 664 13.15 -5.36 4.77
C ASN A 664 12.58 -3.94 4.81
N ILE A 665 11.56 -3.63 4.01
CA ILE A 665 10.97 -2.27 3.97
C ILE A 665 9.57 -2.33 4.57
N ASN A 666 9.44 -1.95 5.85
CA ASN A 666 8.13 -1.74 6.45
C ASN A 666 7.66 -0.32 6.18
N VAL A 667 6.36 -0.15 5.97
CA VAL A 667 5.76 1.10 5.53
C VAL A 667 4.66 1.54 6.49
N VAL A 668 4.69 2.81 6.84
CA VAL A 668 3.61 3.53 7.51
C VAL A 668 3.01 4.47 6.47
N SER A 669 1.76 4.20 6.08
CA SER A 669 1.01 4.99 5.11
C SER A 669 0.31 6.16 5.78
N ILE A 670 0.50 7.38 5.28
CA ILE A 670 -0.21 8.57 5.78
C ILE A 670 -1.56 8.76 5.08
N HIS A 671 -1.73 8.27 3.85
CA HIS A 671 -2.96 8.46 3.08
C HIS A 671 -4.00 7.38 3.34
N LYS A 672 -5.24 7.82 3.60
CA LYS A 672 -6.46 6.99 3.52
C LYS A 672 -6.87 6.69 2.07
N GLU A 673 -6.43 7.53 1.11
CA GLU A 673 -6.79 7.35 -0.29
C GLU A 673 -6.14 6.09 -0.88
N LEU A 674 -6.98 5.21 -1.42
CA LEU A 674 -6.58 3.90 -1.95
C LEU A 674 -5.51 3.97 -3.05
N TYR A 675 -5.39 5.11 -3.75
CA TYR A 675 -4.49 5.27 -4.89
C TYR A 675 -3.01 5.21 -4.51
N HIS A 676 -2.54 5.98 -3.53
CA HIS A 676 -1.11 5.95 -3.20
C HIS A 676 -0.77 4.75 -2.32
N ARG A 677 -1.74 4.29 -1.53
CA ARG A 677 -1.62 3.13 -0.64
C ARG A 677 -1.23 1.85 -1.38
N HIS A 678 -1.77 1.58 -2.58
CA HIS A 678 -1.44 0.33 -3.28
C HIS A 678 0.04 0.26 -3.70
N TYR A 679 0.69 1.40 -3.96
CA TYR A 679 2.12 1.42 -4.28
C TYR A 679 2.95 1.15 -3.03
N LEU A 680 2.57 1.74 -1.90
CA LEU A 680 3.20 1.50 -0.61
C LEU A 680 3.03 0.04 -0.14
N ASP A 681 1.85 -0.54 -0.34
CA ASP A 681 1.59 -1.95 -0.06
C ASP A 681 2.43 -2.88 -0.94
N ALA A 682 2.52 -2.56 -2.24
CA ALA A 682 3.38 -3.29 -3.16
C ALA A 682 4.86 -3.18 -2.79
N LEU A 683 5.33 -2.00 -2.34
CA LEU A 683 6.69 -1.81 -1.82
C LEU A 683 6.94 -2.72 -0.62
N ALA A 684 6.08 -2.64 0.40
CA ALA A 684 6.22 -3.45 1.60
C ALA A 684 6.24 -4.95 1.28
N THR A 685 5.28 -5.41 0.47
CA THR A 685 5.13 -6.83 0.13
C THR A 685 6.32 -7.36 -0.67
N ARG A 686 6.79 -6.62 -1.68
CA ARG A 686 7.94 -7.05 -2.53
C ARG A 686 9.24 -7.11 -1.77
N ASP A 687 9.39 -6.23 -0.79
CA ASP A 687 10.59 -6.12 0.03
C ASP A 687 10.41 -6.75 1.41
N TYR A 688 9.47 -7.69 1.54
CA TYR A 688 9.25 -8.55 2.72
C TYR A 688 9.07 -7.77 4.04
N GLY A 689 8.49 -6.59 3.95
CA GLY A 689 8.04 -5.81 5.08
C GLY A 689 6.53 -5.89 5.29
N ARG A 690 6.03 -4.99 6.14
CA ARG A 690 4.63 -4.86 6.49
C ARG A 690 4.17 -3.43 6.29
N ILE A 691 2.89 -3.25 6.01
CA ILE A 691 2.26 -1.93 5.93
C ILE A 691 1.27 -1.73 7.09
N VAL A 692 1.28 -0.54 7.69
CA VAL A 692 0.21 -0.06 8.57
C VAL A 692 -0.17 1.36 8.16
N ASP A 693 -1.32 1.82 8.64
CA ASP A 693 -1.71 3.22 8.48
C ASP A 693 -1.27 4.03 9.70
N ALA A 694 -0.78 5.25 9.45
CA ALA A 694 -0.48 6.22 10.50
C ALA A 694 -1.75 6.63 11.26
N GLU A 695 -2.88 6.65 10.57
CA GLU A 695 -4.20 6.99 11.08
C GLU A 695 -5.12 5.79 10.87
N PRO A 696 -5.73 5.21 11.93
CA PRO A 696 -6.67 4.10 11.78
C PRO A 696 -7.79 4.45 10.78
N SER A 697 -8.13 3.51 9.90
CA SER A 697 -9.36 3.59 9.10
C SER A 697 -10.56 3.50 10.03
N ASP A 698 -11.48 4.46 9.94
CA ASP A 698 -12.74 4.48 10.70
C ASP A 698 -13.67 3.31 10.37
#